data_AF-A0A1H3L8J7-F1
#
_entry.id   AF-A0A1H3L8J7-F1
#
_cell.length_a   1.000
_cell.length_b   1.000
_cell.length_c   1.000
_cell.angle_alpha   90.00
_cell.angle_beta   90.00
_cell.angle_gamma   90.00
#
_symmetry.space_group_name_H-M   'P 1'
#
loop_
_entity.id
_entity.type
_entity.pdbx_description
1 polymer ?
#
loop_
_entity_poly.entity_id
_entity_poly.type
_entity_poly.pdbx_seq_one_letter_code
_entity_poly.pdbx_strand_id
1 'polypeptide(L)'
;MPIETKDLVLYESERSTDNDDGGGKYNGQIIIDGQSNNLFDDVSELDRTMGDVSMRKIFPAVTTNDTDKLMGATVFISENPKDPNVSALLFSTKNWTDERRSAKNRVENYSAKGGQIAGTPLDTHLQGMKLLQVAMFPQETESSVGDTIVLISDEGKALEHEQYLRITKVETRTAIIVIDSKNVEYKIATYIVNDALDADYVGLSAQQWYSGQASKTIIRDSMVADTGKYYASTGLAKDANVGEFTVNAKSIFSQIIPSAQTESPIVDVNAAGESTILVPGNDGLITANFPTTVGVSQNLYIGSSVMPSSVAFTLFGQPVTDQGGLLKTSGGTQVGTIDYQRGLIQWTASATTGVTTLIITFKPAAAPNQYFQSYAMPVTQNNQSTNWTGVLVPIPAPGSLSISYMSQGKFYELKDDGSGQLKGSSSSFGSGRINYETGSWLLTTGALPDVDTPILLLWGTPIVTFVRSNLSVNKAAFEFNLGQAGIAPGVTINWLLEGVAKTAVSNAQGKFTGDATGEINYSEGSGKIIPNKIPPKGTQFTVIYNYGNQLTQTKSAVAPDSNQKLSFTIGTGAAIQPNSVELSIPVSDQLGQNNGTAKVFDVPINSTIGNLVSSTGDIQGTINYNTGAVEVTPILTSKQFKQVYTPTTVYASA
;
A
#
# COMPACT_ATOMS: atom_id res chain seq x y z
N MET A 1 37.69 36.62 -53.60
CA MET A 1 37.50 35.35 -54.37
C MET A 1 36.60 34.47 -53.55
N PRO A 2 35.59 33.80 -54.14
CA PRO A 2 34.65 33.00 -53.35
C PRO A 2 35.40 31.95 -52.53
N ILE A 3 35.01 31.78 -51.26
CA ILE A 3 35.49 30.68 -50.41
C ILE A 3 35.02 29.37 -51.07
N GLU A 4 35.95 28.51 -51.44
CA GLU A 4 35.70 27.20 -52.05
C GLU A 4 35.81 26.08 -51.00
N THR A 5 35.31 24.89 -51.31
CA THR A 5 35.35 23.73 -50.39
C THR A 5 36.77 23.40 -49.93
N LYS A 6 37.77 23.60 -50.79
CA LYS A 6 39.19 23.38 -50.48
C LYS A 6 39.74 24.33 -49.40
N ASP A 7 39.06 25.46 -49.18
CA ASP A 7 39.45 26.46 -48.20
C ASP A 7 38.86 26.16 -46.82
N LEU A 8 37.99 25.14 -46.70
CA LEU A 8 37.46 24.65 -45.44
C LEU A 8 38.34 23.50 -44.95
N VAL A 9 39.02 23.69 -43.82
CA VAL A 9 39.95 22.69 -43.26
C VAL A 9 39.58 22.36 -41.82
N LEU A 10 39.89 21.13 -41.42
CA LEU A 10 39.87 20.71 -40.02
C LEU A 10 41.31 20.63 -39.54
N TYR A 11 41.59 21.25 -38.40
CA TYR A 11 42.90 21.21 -37.79
C TYR A 11 42.93 20.34 -36.53
N GLU A 12 44.10 19.77 -36.26
CA GLU A 12 44.38 19.01 -35.04
C GLU A 12 44.56 19.91 -33.81
N SER A 13 44.38 19.30 -32.64
CA SER A 13 44.75 19.90 -31.36
C SER A 13 46.23 19.70 -31.03
N GLU A 14 46.74 20.52 -30.11
CA GLU A 14 48.11 20.50 -29.58
C GLU A 14 48.58 19.08 -29.23
N ARG A 15 47.69 18.28 -28.63
CA ARG A 15 47.89 16.85 -28.42
C ARG A 15 46.70 16.08 -28.99
N SER A 16 46.89 15.40 -30.11
CA SER A 16 45.85 14.54 -30.72
C SER A 16 45.93 13.11 -30.16
N THR A 17 45.76 12.98 -28.83
CA THR A 17 45.86 11.70 -28.11
C THR A 17 44.59 11.41 -27.34
N ASP A 18 44.37 10.13 -26.99
CA ASP A 18 43.23 9.71 -26.17
C ASP A 18 43.52 9.74 -24.66
N ASN A 19 44.63 10.36 -24.27
CA ASN A 19 45.04 10.47 -22.87
C ASN A 19 44.34 11.65 -22.19
N ASP A 20 44.35 11.68 -20.86
CA ASP A 20 43.72 12.75 -20.05
C ASP A 20 44.15 14.17 -20.46
N ASP A 21 45.38 14.34 -20.92
CA ASP A 21 45.97 15.61 -21.38
C ASP A 21 45.76 15.90 -22.89
N GLY A 22 45.09 15.00 -23.62
CA GLY A 22 44.74 15.18 -25.03
C GLY A 22 43.86 16.42 -25.24
N GLY A 23 43.97 17.10 -26.38
CA GLY A 23 43.31 18.37 -26.65
C GLY A 23 44.27 19.57 -26.54
N GLY A 24 43.83 20.66 -25.91
CA GLY A 24 44.62 21.89 -25.78
C GLY A 24 44.37 22.91 -26.90
N LYS A 25 45.41 23.66 -27.27
CA LYS A 25 45.34 24.72 -28.29
C LYS A 25 45.38 24.16 -29.71
N TYR A 26 45.16 25.02 -30.69
CA TYR A 26 45.34 24.72 -32.12
C TYR A 26 46.83 24.56 -32.46
N ASN A 27 47.20 23.51 -33.21
CA ASN A 27 48.60 23.16 -33.52
C ASN A 27 49.07 23.50 -34.95
N GLY A 28 48.18 23.94 -35.84
CA GLY A 28 48.56 24.25 -37.23
C GLY A 28 48.48 23.10 -38.23
N GLN A 29 48.31 21.85 -37.78
CA GLN A 29 48.35 20.66 -38.64
C GLN A 29 46.95 20.33 -39.17
N ILE A 30 46.84 20.18 -40.50
CA ILE A 30 45.57 19.91 -41.19
C ILE A 30 45.28 18.41 -41.14
N ILE A 31 44.06 18.05 -40.75
CA ILE A 31 43.50 16.71 -40.89
C ILE A 31 43.20 16.48 -42.37
N ILE A 32 44.03 15.68 -43.02
CA ILE A 32 43.93 15.33 -44.45
C ILE A 32 42.67 14.47 -44.71
N ASP A 33 41.89 14.85 -45.72
CA ASP A 33 40.71 14.08 -46.14
C ASP A 33 41.10 12.71 -46.75
N GLY A 34 40.31 11.67 -46.47
CA GLY A 34 40.47 10.31 -47.00
C GLY A 34 41.63 9.49 -46.41
N GLN A 35 42.42 10.02 -45.48
CA GLN A 35 43.48 9.27 -44.81
C GLN A 35 42.90 8.41 -43.68
N SER A 36 43.25 7.11 -43.65
CA SER A 36 42.86 6.21 -42.57
C SER A 36 43.64 6.51 -41.29
N ASN A 37 43.02 6.29 -40.13
CA ASN A 37 43.61 6.49 -38.80
C ASN A 37 44.15 7.91 -38.58
N ASN A 38 43.50 8.88 -39.22
CA ASN A 38 43.95 10.26 -39.22
C ASN A 38 43.43 11.06 -38.00
N LEU A 39 42.27 10.67 -37.47
CA LEU A 39 41.70 11.30 -36.27
C LEU A 39 41.53 10.29 -35.13
N PHE A 40 40.94 9.14 -35.43
CA PHE A 40 40.76 8.03 -34.50
C PHE A 40 41.51 6.81 -35.01
N ASP A 41 42.05 6.02 -34.08
CA ASP A 41 42.70 4.74 -34.39
C ASP A 41 41.67 3.66 -34.73
N ASP A 42 42.14 2.54 -35.29
CA ASP A 42 41.30 1.37 -35.58
C ASP A 42 40.75 0.74 -34.29
N VAL A 43 39.48 0.32 -34.32
CA VAL A 43 38.82 -0.32 -33.17
C VAL A 43 39.36 -1.74 -32.96
N SER A 44 39.89 -2.03 -31.76
CA SER A 44 40.44 -3.35 -31.43
C SER A 44 39.36 -4.38 -31.05
N GLU A 45 39.70 -5.68 -31.03
CA GLU A 45 38.80 -6.74 -30.54
C GLU A 45 38.47 -6.59 -29.04
N LEU A 46 39.39 -6.00 -28.26
CA LEU A 46 39.17 -5.72 -26.85
C LEU A 46 38.12 -4.61 -26.68
N ASP A 47 38.22 -3.55 -27.47
CA ASP A 47 37.26 -2.44 -27.47
C ASP A 47 35.85 -2.92 -27.88
N ARG A 48 35.79 -3.87 -28.81
CA ARG A 48 34.53 -4.55 -29.18
C ARG A 48 33.93 -5.37 -28.05
N THR A 49 34.74 -5.91 -27.15
CA THR A 49 34.28 -6.81 -26.08
C THR A 49 33.94 -6.06 -24.80
N MET A 50 34.76 -5.08 -24.41
CA MET A 50 34.60 -4.33 -23.16
C MET A 50 33.86 -3.00 -23.33
N GLY A 51 33.78 -2.50 -24.56
CA GLY A 51 33.34 -1.14 -24.87
C GLY A 51 34.44 -0.12 -24.58
N ASP A 52 34.64 0.83 -25.49
CA ASP A 52 35.56 1.96 -25.33
C ASP A 52 34.89 3.29 -25.71
N VAL A 53 35.39 4.40 -25.17
CA VAL A 53 35.00 5.77 -25.55
C VAL A 53 36.24 6.58 -25.88
N SER A 54 36.48 6.76 -27.17
CA SER A 54 37.53 7.65 -27.69
C SER A 54 36.99 9.06 -27.96
N MET A 55 37.80 10.10 -27.70
CA MET A 55 37.44 11.51 -27.90
C MET A 55 38.63 12.27 -28.46
N ARG A 56 38.37 13.08 -29.49
CA ARG A 56 39.38 13.91 -30.16
C ARG A 56 38.84 15.33 -30.31
N LYS A 57 39.73 16.30 -30.16
CA LYS A 57 39.40 17.72 -30.36
C LYS A 57 39.85 18.16 -31.74
N ILE A 58 38.94 18.82 -32.46
CA ILE A 58 39.19 19.35 -33.81
C ILE A 58 38.87 20.83 -33.86
N PHE A 59 39.57 21.56 -34.73
CA PHE A 59 39.36 22.98 -34.96
C PHE A 59 38.94 23.22 -36.42
N PRO A 60 37.64 23.40 -36.71
CA PRO A 60 37.21 23.80 -38.04
C PRO A 60 37.66 25.24 -38.31
N ALA A 61 38.25 25.47 -39.48
CA ALA A 61 38.76 26.79 -39.87
C ALA A 61 38.61 27.02 -41.38
N VAL A 62 38.70 28.29 -41.76
CA VAL A 62 38.74 28.71 -43.16
C VAL A 62 40.13 29.24 -43.46
N THR A 63 40.79 28.64 -44.44
CA THR A 63 42.12 29.04 -44.91
C THR A 63 41.99 29.74 -46.26
N THR A 64 41.82 31.06 -46.21
CA THR A 64 41.92 31.91 -47.41
C THR A 64 42.91 33.04 -47.17
N ASN A 65 43.59 33.47 -48.22
CA ASN A 65 44.45 34.67 -48.20
C ASN A 65 43.64 35.96 -48.44
N ASP A 66 42.31 35.87 -48.48
CA ASP A 66 41.41 36.97 -48.81
C ASP A 66 40.67 37.47 -47.55
N THR A 67 39.98 38.59 -47.67
CA THR A 67 39.18 39.22 -46.60
C THR A 67 37.69 38.87 -46.66
N ASP A 68 37.33 37.97 -47.58
CA ASP A 68 35.95 37.52 -47.77
C ASP A 68 35.44 36.80 -46.51
N LYS A 69 34.24 37.20 -46.06
CA LYS A 69 33.66 36.73 -44.79
C LYS A 69 32.82 35.48 -45.01
N LEU A 70 33.08 34.44 -44.22
CA LEU A 70 32.19 33.30 -44.10
C LEU A 70 30.93 33.71 -43.31
N MET A 71 29.77 33.71 -43.98
CA MET A 71 28.50 34.15 -43.38
C MET A 71 27.86 33.10 -42.45
N GLY A 72 28.34 31.85 -42.51
CA GLY A 72 27.93 30.77 -41.62
C GLY A 72 28.65 29.48 -41.99
N ALA A 73 28.96 28.67 -40.98
CA ALA A 73 29.49 27.32 -41.14
C ALA A 73 28.66 26.33 -40.33
N THR A 74 28.55 25.11 -40.83
CA THR A 74 27.92 24.00 -40.13
C THR A 74 28.84 22.81 -40.20
N VAL A 75 29.08 22.19 -39.04
CA VAL A 75 29.81 20.92 -38.95
C VAL A 75 28.79 19.84 -38.63
N PHE A 76 28.81 18.76 -39.39
CA PHE A 76 27.92 17.61 -39.22
C PHE A 76 28.66 16.34 -39.64
N ILE A 77 28.12 15.19 -39.23
CA ILE A 77 28.64 13.87 -39.61
C ILE A 77 27.93 13.47 -40.90
N SER A 78 28.64 13.36 -42.01
CA SER A 78 28.03 13.07 -43.31
C SER A 78 27.63 11.60 -43.47
N GLU A 79 28.45 10.68 -42.94
CA GLU A 79 28.22 9.23 -43.00
C GLU A 79 28.46 8.62 -41.61
N ASN A 80 27.50 7.81 -41.14
CA ASN A 80 27.64 7.10 -39.88
C ASN A 80 28.50 5.84 -40.05
N PRO A 81 29.16 5.37 -38.98
CA PRO A 81 29.82 4.07 -38.99
C PRO A 81 28.90 2.95 -39.50
N LYS A 82 29.44 2.03 -40.31
CA LYS A 82 28.69 0.88 -40.84
C LYS A 82 28.39 -0.18 -39.77
N ASP A 83 29.21 -0.24 -38.73
CA ASP A 83 29.02 -1.13 -37.59
C ASP A 83 27.96 -0.54 -36.64
N PRO A 84 26.83 -1.23 -36.38
CA PRO A 84 25.78 -0.71 -35.53
C PRO A 84 26.18 -0.51 -34.07
N ASN A 85 27.30 -1.11 -33.62
CA ASN A 85 27.81 -0.95 -32.26
C ASN A 85 28.78 0.24 -32.11
N VAL A 86 29.07 0.96 -33.21
CA VAL A 86 29.95 2.13 -33.20
C VAL A 86 29.09 3.36 -33.48
N SER A 87 29.16 4.34 -32.57
CA SER A 87 28.46 5.61 -32.70
C SER A 87 29.46 6.76 -32.74
N ALA A 88 29.15 7.78 -33.55
CA ALA A 88 29.96 8.98 -33.68
C ALA A 88 29.10 10.20 -33.32
N LEU A 89 29.62 11.04 -32.44
CA LEU A 89 28.91 12.19 -31.86
C LEU A 89 29.82 13.41 -31.83
N LEU A 90 29.24 14.57 -32.09
CA LEU A 90 29.88 15.87 -31.89
C LEU A 90 29.27 16.55 -30.67
N PHE A 91 30.12 17.11 -29.81
CA PHE A 91 29.71 17.96 -28.71
C PHE A 91 30.70 19.11 -28.55
N SER A 92 30.29 20.16 -27.83
CA SER A 92 31.15 21.31 -27.56
C SER A 92 31.17 21.62 -26.08
N THR A 93 32.38 21.76 -25.54
CA THR A 93 32.61 22.28 -24.19
C THR A 93 32.50 23.81 -24.13
N LYS A 94 32.37 24.48 -25.29
CA LYS A 94 32.48 25.94 -25.47
C LYS A 94 33.81 26.54 -24.99
N ASN A 95 34.84 25.71 -24.84
CA ASN A 95 36.17 26.14 -24.47
C ASN A 95 37.14 25.89 -25.64
N TRP A 96 38.01 26.86 -25.91
CA TRP A 96 39.00 26.77 -26.98
C TRP A 96 40.25 26.00 -26.56
N THR A 97 40.50 25.79 -25.27
CA THR A 97 41.74 25.19 -24.75
C THR A 97 41.50 24.06 -23.74
N ASP A 98 40.30 23.49 -23.72
CA ASP A 98 40.02 22.32 -22.89
C ASP A 98 40.83 21.08 -23.31
N GLU A 99 41.10 20.26 -22.30
CA GLU A 99 41.72 18.95 -22.40
C GLU A 99 40.67 17.85 -22.20
N ARG A 100 40.98 16.63 -22.65
CA ARG A 100 40.12 15.45 -22.62
C ARG A 100 39.54 15.21 -21.24
N ARG A 101 40.33 15.34 -20.18
CA ARG A 101 39.83 15.20 -18.80
C ARG A 101 38.62 16.09 -18.51
N SER A 102 38.65 17.34 -18.96
CA SER A 102 37.54 18.28 -18.76
C SER A 102 36.32 17.93 -19.63
N ALA A 103 36.57 17.46 -20.86
CA ALA A 103 35.53 17.03 -21.78
C ALA A 103 34.86 15.73 -21.31
N LYS A 104 35.64 14.76 -20.84
CA LYS A 104 35.21 13.50 -20.22
C LYS A 104 34.34 13.78 -19.01
N ASN A 105 34.80 14.60 -18.06
CA ASN A 105 34.00 15.01 -16.91
C ASN A 105 32.65 15.58 -17.35
N ARG A 106 32.59 16.38 -18.43
CA ARG A 106 31.33 16.91 -18.94
C ARG A 106 30.39 15.83 -19.50
N VAL A 107 30.93 14.82 -20.18
CA VAL A 107 30.16 13.69 -20.73
C VAL A 107 29.66 12.77 -19.62
N GLU A 108 30.49 12.53 -18.59
CA GLU A 108 30.13 11.76 -17.39
C GLU A 108 29.14 12.51 -16.50
N ASN A 109 29.20 13.85 -16.46
CA ASN A 109 28.30 14.72 -15.70
C ASN A 109 26.96 15.00 -16.42
N TYR A 110 26.30 13.94 -16.94
CA TYR A 110 24.95 14.02 -17.53
C TYR A 110 23.83 14.13 -16.47
N SER A 111 24.19 13.94 -15.20
CA SER A 111 23.26 13.95 -14.09
C SER A 111 23.46 15.21 -13.25
N ALA A 112 22.39 15.93 -12.98
CA ALA A 112 22.31 16.96 -11.95
C ALA A 112 21.91 16.37 -10.60
N LYS A 113 22.10 17.18 -9.55
CA LYS A 113 21.66 16.87 -8.19
C LYS A 113 20.14 16.69 -8.16
N GLY A 114 19.68 15.46 -7.93
CA GLY A 114 18.30 15.11 -7.65
C GLY A 114 17.93 15.36 -6.18
N GLY A 115 16.86 14.71 -5.72
CA GLY A 115 16.45 14.73 -4.31
C GLY A 115 17.43 13.97 -3.42
N GLN A 116 17.45 14.25 -2.13
CA GLN A 116 18.22 13.45 -1.15
C GLN A 116 17.65 12.03 -1.09
N ILE A 117 18.52 11.01 -1.18
CA ILE A 117 18.09 9.60 -1.04
C ILE A 117 17.94 9.23 0.45
N ALA A 118 17.28 8.10 0.69
CA ALA A 118 17.22 7.54 2.02
C ALA A 118 18.61 7.04 2.48
N GLY A 119 18.94 7.36 3.74
CA GLY A 119 20.16 6.93 4.40
C GLY A 119 21.26 8.00 4.50
N THR A 120 22.18 7.79 5.43
CA THR A 120 23.30 8.69 5.72
C THR A 120 24.61 7.89 5.75
N PRO A 121 25.72 8.41 5.19
CA PRO A 121 27.02 7.77 5.31
C PRO A 121 27.36 7.46 6.77
N LEU A 122 27.75 6.21 7.03
CA LEU A 122 28.14 5.73 8.36
C LEU A 122 29.65 5.92 8.53
N ASP A 123 30.04 6.69 9.55
CA ASP A 123 31.43 7.08 9.85
C ASP A 123 32.11 7.82 8.68
N THR A 124 33.43 8.00 8.74
CA THR A 124 34.20 8.69 7.69
C THR A 124 34.66 7.71 6.62
N HIS A 125 34.34 8.01 5.36
CA HIS A 125 34.89 7.32 4.19
C HIS A 125 36.06 8.12 3.65
N LEU A 126 37.24 7.49 3.60
CA LEU A 126 38.48 8.15 3.21
C LEU A 126 38.63 8.18 1.69
N GLN A 127 39.34 9.21 1.22
CA GLN A 127 39.80 9.32 -0.15
C GLN A 127 40.47 8.01 -0.61
N GLY A 128 40.13 7.53 -1.80
CA GLY A 128 40.64 6.28 -2.37
C GLY A 128 39.78 5.04 -2.10
N MET A 129 38.79 5.10 -1.20
CA MET A 129 37.87 3.98 -0.96
C MET A 129 36.90 3.79 -2.13
N LYS A 130 36.53 2.54 -2.43
CA LYS A 130 35.48 2.19 -3.42
C LYS A 130 34.21 1.63 -2.77
N LEU A 131 34.09 1.78 -1.46
CA LEU A 131 32.97 1.27 -0.68
C LEU A 131 32.37 2.40 0.15
N LEU A 132 31.05 2.48 0.16
CA LEU A 132 30.27 3.46 0.89
C LEU A 132 29.27 2.71 1.76
N GLN A 133 29.37 2.88 3.07
CA GLN A 133 28.42 2.31 4.03
C GLN A 133 27.41 3.37 4.42
N VAL A 134 26.13 3.02 4.34
CA VAL A 134 25.01 3.94 4.55
C VAL A 134 24.06 3.33 5.57
N ALA A 135 23.79 4.08 6.64
CA ALA A 135 22.82 3.72 7.66
C ALA A 135 21.43 4.24 7.28
N MET A 136 20.43 3.38 7.38
CA MET A 136 19.03 3.69 7.07
C MET A 136 18.09 2.90 7.98
N PHE A 137 16.85 3.35 8.12
CA PHE A 137 15.84 2.60 8.85
C PHE A 137 15.45 1.32 8.10
N PRO A 138 15.03 0.24 8.80
CA PRO A 138 14.65 -1.02 8.14
C PRO A 138 13.56 -0.87 7.06
N GLN A 139 12.65 0.09 7.21
CA GLN A 139 11.58 0.37 6.24
C GLN A 139 11.99 1.23 5.04
N GLU A 140 13.16 1.88 5.07
CA GLU A 140 13.65 2.71 3.97
C GLU A 140 14.24 1.84 2.86
N THR A 141 14.12 2.26 1.61
CA THR A 141 14.64 1.51 0.45
C THR A 141 16.05 1.97 0.09
N GLU A 142 16.97 1.03 -0.10
CA GLU A 142 18.32 1.29 -0.57
C GLU A 142 18.37 1.65 -2.06
N SER A 143 19.45 2.30 -2.48
CA SER A 143 19.74 2.52 -3.91
C SER A 143 20.07 1.20 -4.60
N SER A 144 19.69 1.08 -5.88
CA SER A 144 19.86 -0.14 -6.65
C SER A 144 21.22 -0.21 -7.35
N VAL A 145 21.64 -1.41 -7.73
CA VAL A 145 22.80 -1.59 -8.61
C VAL A 145 22.53 -0.88 -9.94
N GLY A 146 23.49 -0.08 -10.40
CA GLY A 146 23.39 0.73 -11.62
C GLY A 146 23.01 2.18 -11.37
N ASP A 147 22.43 2.51 -10.20
CA ASP A 147 22.06 3.89 -9.84
C ASP A 147 23.32 4.78 -9.75
N THR A 148 23.19 6.02 -10.24
CA THR A 148 24.21 7.05 -10.04
C THR A 148 23.77 7.93 -8.88
N ILE A 149 24.62 8.01 -7.85
CA ILE A 149 24.41 8.82 -6.65
C ILE A 149 25.39 9.99 -6.63
N VAL A 150 25.01 11.08 -5.96
CA VAL A 150 25.87 12.24 -5.74
C VAL A 150 26.20 12.33 -4.26
N LEU A 151 27.47 12.17 -3.90
CA LEU A 151 27.93 12.52 -2.55
C LEU A 151 28.26 14.00 -2.52
N ILE A 152 27.76 14.69 -1.51
CA ILE A 152 28.03 16.12 -1.31
C ILE A 152 28.49 16.31 0.13
N SER A 153 29.70 16.84 0.30
CA SER A 153 30.21 17.30 1.58
C SER A 153 29.97 18.80 1.75
N ASP A 154 29.54 19.21 2.95
CA ASP A 154 29.34 20.62 3.32
C ASP A 154 28.41 21.40 2.35
N GLU A 155 27.32 20.75 1.90
CA GLU A 155 26.33 21.34 0.98
C GLU A 155 25.87 22.74 1.43
N GLY A 156 25.95 23.71 0.52
CA GLY A 156 25.59 25.11 0.73
C GLY A 156 26.63 25.95 1.46
N LYS A 157 27.86 25.45 1.67
CA LYS A 157 28.96 26.16 2.35
C LYS A 157 30.13 26.43 1.40
N ALA A 158 31.07 27.27 1.86
CA ALA A 158 32.24 27.67 1.07
C ALA A 158 33.23 26.53 0.73
N LEU A 159 33.10 25.38 1.39
CA LEU A 159 33.92 24.18 1.16
C LEU A 159 33.09 23.03 0.58
N GLU A 160 31.97 23.33 -0.11
CA GLU A 160 31.16 22.32 -0.79
C GLU A 160 32.01 21.55 -1.80
N HIS A 161 32.00 20.22 -1.68
CA HIS A 161 32.63 19.33 -2.64
C HIS A 161 31.64 18.21 -3.01
N GLU A 162 31.52 17.92 -4.29
CA GLU A 162 30.57 16.95 -4.82
C GLU A 162 31.24 15.93 -5.72
N GLN A 163 30.81 14.67 -5.63
CA GLN A 163 31.28 13.58 -6.47
C GLN A 163 30.12 12.70 -6.90
N TYR A 164 30.05 12.44 -8.21
CA TYR A 164 29.09 11.52 -8.81
C TYR A 164 29.70 10.12 -8.83
N LEU A 165 28.97 9.13 -8.31
CA LEU A 165 29.43 7.74 -8.21
C LEU A 165 28.34 6.81 -8.69
N ARG A 166 28.71 5.82 -9.50
CA ARG A 166 27.78 4.77 -9.95
C ARG A 166 27.92 3.53 -9.07
N ILE A 167 26.80 3.04 -8.57
CA ILE A 167 26.75 1.84 -7.74
C ILE A 167 26.90 0.61 -8.64
N THR A 168 27.94 -0.19 -8.40
CA THR A 168 28.23 -1.44 -9.11
C THR A 168 27.73 -2.66 -8.36
N LYS A 169 27.57 -2.56 -7.04
CA LYS A 169 27.04 -3.62 -6.19
C LYS A 169 26.41 -3.04 -4.92
N VAL A 170 25.36 -3.69 -4.42
CA VAL A 170 24.68 -3.35 -3.17
C VAL A 170 24.65 -4.58 -2.28
N GLU A 171 25.08 -4.44 -1.02
CA GLU A 171 24.94 -5.47 0.01
C GLU A 171 24.25 -4.88 1.24
N THR A 172 23.12 -5.46 1.64
CA THR A 172 22.37 -5.01 2.81
C THR A 172 22.53 -5.98 3.97
N ARG A 173 22.68 -5.46 5.19
CA ARG A 173 22.61 -6.24 6.43
C ARG A 173 21.89 -5.46 7.52
N THR A 174 21.20 -6.18 8.41
CA THR A 174 20.66 -5.59 9.64
C THR A 174 21.74 -5.57 10.71
N ALA A 175 21.88 -4.44 11.39
CA ALA A 175 22.74 -4.27 12.54
C ALA A 175 21.92 -3.79 13.74
N ILE A 176 22.43 -4.06 14.94
CA ILE A 176 21.81 -3.62 16.19
C ILE A 176 22.75 -2.60 16.83
N ILE A 177 22.20 -1.47 17.25
CA ILE A 177 22.86 -0.54 18.16
C ILE A 177 22.14 -0.55 19.50
N VAL A 178 22.90 -0.46 20.59
CA VAL A 178 22.37 -0.35 21.95
C VAL A 178 22.38 1.13 22.34
N ILE A 179 21.20 1.72 22.51
CA ILE A 179 21.04 3.10 22.98
C ILE A 179 20.10 3.07 24.18
N ASP A 180 20.50 3.71 25.28
CA ASP A 180 19.72 3.75 26.53
C ASP A 180 19.21 2.36 26.99
N SER A 181 20.07 1.34 26.86
CA SER A 181 19.78 -0.07 27.20
C SER A 181 18.67 -0.73 26.36
N LYS A 182 18.34 -0.17 25.19
CA LYS A 182 17.41 -0.76 24.21
C LYS A 182 18.16 -1.13 22.93
N ASN A 183 17.87 -2.32 22.41
CA ASN A 183 18.34 -2.77 21.12
C ASN A 183 17.51 -2.11 20.03
N VAL A 184 18.15 -1.31 19.19
CA VAL A 184 17.55 -0.69 18.02
C VAL A 184 18.15 -1.34 16.79
N GLU A 185 17.29 -1.89 15.93
CA GLU A 185 17.68 -2.43 14.63
C GLU A 185 17.73 -1.31 13.58
N TYR A 186 18.79 -1.32 12.77
CA TYR A 186 18.95 -0.46 11.61
C TYR A 186 19.56 -1.24 10.46
N LYS A 187 19.30 -0.79 9.24
CA LYS A 187 19.81 -1.41 8.02
C LYS A 187 21.08 -0.68 7.59
N ILE A 188 22.11 -1.44 7.27
CA ILE A 188 23.35 -0.95 6.64
C ILE A 188 23.33 -1.41 5.19
N ALA A 189 23.32 -0.46 4.26
CA ALA A 189 23.58 -0.71 2.85
C ALA A 189 25.06 -0.41 2.57
N THR A 190 25.77 -1.39 2.00
CA THR A 190 27.14 -1.22 1.52
C THR A 190 27.10 -1.12 0.00
N TYR A 191 27.39 0.07 -0.50
CA TYR A 191 27.47 0.36 -1.93
C TYR A 191 28.93 0.22 -2.37
N ILE A 192 29.18 -0.63 -3.37
CA ILE A 192 30.46 -0.63 -4.09
C ILE A 192 30.32 0.30 -5.28
N VAL A 193 31.21 1.27 -5.41
CA VAL A 193 31.15 2.31 -6.45
C VAL A 193 32.19 2.07 -7.54
N ASN A 194 31.91 2.56 -8.75
CA ASN A 194 32.77 2.41 -9.92
C ASN A 194 34.15 3.08 -9.71
N ASP A 195 34.13 4.31 -9.18
CA ASP A 195 35.31 5.13 -8.96
C ASP A 195 35.65 5.27 -7.48
N ALA A 196 36.93 5.51 -7.19
CA ALA A 196 37.37 5.76 -5.82
C ALA A 196 36.95 7.16 -5.36
N LEU A 197 36.68 7.30 -4.06
CA LEU A 197 36.36 8.59 -3.46
C LEU A 197 37.50 9.58 -3.71
N ASP A 198 37.17 10.77 -4.20
CA ASP A 198 38.16 11.79 -4.57
C ASP A 198 38.56 12.70 -3.41
N ALA A 199 37.79 12.67 -2.31
CA ALA A 199 38.01 13.38 -1.06
C ALA A 199 37.55 12.53 0.14
N ASP A 200 37.82 13.03 1.35
CA ASP A 200 37.27 12.44 2.58
C ASP A 200 35.82 12.88 2.78
N TYR A 201 34.93 11.90 2.92
CA TYR A 201 33.51 12.11 3.18
C TYR A 201 33.18 11.74 4.63
N VAL A 202 32.91 12.76 5.44
CA VAL A 202 32.60 12.58 6.86
C VAL A 202 31.10 12.32 7.02
N GLY A 203 30.74 11.11 7.44
CA GLY A 203 29.39 10.70 7.81
C GLY A 203 29.11 10.85 9.31
N LEU A 204 28.11 10.11 9.79
CA LEU A 204 27.71 10.05 11.19
C LEU A 204 28.03 8.68 11.79
N SER A 205 28.41 8.63 13.07
CA SER A 205 28.39 7.35 13.79
C SER A 205 26.95 6.85 13.95
N ALA A 206 26.77 5.54 14.15
CA ALA A 206 25.44 4.94 14.26
C ALA A 206 24.58 5.56 15.39
N GLN A 207 25.21 6.03 16.48
CA GLN A 207 24.51 6.72 17.56
C GLN A 207 24.08 8.15 17.17
N GLN A 208 24.92 8.87 16.43
CA GLN A 208 24.62 10.23 15.95
C GLN A 208 23.54 10.21 14.87
N TRP A 209 23.60 9.21 13.98
CA TRP A 209 22.56 8.97 12.98
C TRP A 209 21.20 8.70 13.64
N TYR A 210 21.13 7.77 14.62
CA TYR A 210 19.87 7.46 15.30
C TYR A 210 19.29 8.65 16.09
N SER A 211 20.15 9.51 16.63
CA SER A 211 19.74 10.74 17.32
C SER A 211 19.38 11.89 16.38
N GLY A 212 19.42 11.69 15.06
CA GLY A 212 19.01 12.68 14.06
C GLY A 212 19.95 13.87 13.94
N GLN A 213 21.26 13.69 14.21
CA GLN A 213 22.23 14.77 14.01
C GLN A 213 22.38 15.11 12.52
N ALA A 214 22.72 16.38 12.22
CA ALA A 214 22.99 16.81 10.86
C ALA A 214 24.34 16.22 10.37
N SER A 215 24.29 15.45 9.28
CA SER A 215 25.50 14.93 8.62
C SER A 215 26.22 16.03 7.84
N LYS A 216 27.56 15.95 7.78
CA LYS A 216 28.35 16.78 6.86
C LYS A 216 28.26 16.30 5.42
N THR A 217 28.18 14.98 5.24
CA THR A 217 28.01 14.36 3.93
C THR A 217 26.58 13.88 3.76
N ILE A 218 25.96 14.28 2.65
CA ILE A 218 24.65 13.77 2.23
C ILE A 218 24.79 13.02 0.91
N ILE A 219 23.83 12.14 0.64
CA ILE A 219 23.74 11.42 -0.62
C ILE A 219 22.47 11.88 -1.31
N ARG A 220 22.60 12.32 -2.56
CA ARG A 220 21.47 12.66 -3.43
C ARG A 220 21.37 11.67 -4.57
N ASP A 221 20.14 11.50 -5.04
CA ASP A 221 19.89 10.84 -6.31
C ASP A 221 20.41 11.75 -7.41
N SER A 222 20.66 11.18 -8.57
CA SER A 222 21.10 11.94 -9.72
C SER A 222 19.92 12.02 -10.70
N MET A 223 19.54 13.24 -11.09
CA MET A 223 18.48 13.48 -12.04
C MET A 223 19.11 13.98 -13.33
N VAL A 224 18.68 13.48 -14.48
CA VAL A 224 19.22 13.96 -15.76
C VAL A 224 18.94 15.46 -15.92
N ALA A 225 20.00 16.25 -16.05
CA ALA A 225 19.90 17.62 -16.53
C ALA A 225 20.46 17.69 -17.94
N ASP A 226 19.78 18.46 -18.79
CA ASP A 226 20.20 18.74 -20.15
C ASP A 226 21.41 19.70 -20.16
N THR A 227 22.60 19.17 -19.86
CA THR A 227 23.85 19.95 -19.77
C THR A 227 24.72 19.84 -21.02
N GLY A 228 24.34 19.03 -22.01
CA GLY A 228 25.08 18.84 -23.25
C GLY A 228 24.18 18.61 -24.47
N LYS A 229 24.29 19.48 -25.48
CA LYS A 229 23.76 19.19 -26.81
C LYS A 229 24.75 18.31 -27.56
N TYR A 230 24.34 17.08 -27.82
CA TYR A 230 25.06 16.14 -28.67
C TYR A 230 24.45 16.17 -30.07
N TYR A 231 25.31 16.17 -31.08
CA TYR A 231 24.90 16.16 -32.49
C TYR A 231 25.38 14.85 -33.12
N ALA A 232 24.44 14.09 -33.66
CA ALA A 232 24.68 12.88 -34.42
C ALA A 232 23.85 12.90 -35.71
N SER A 233 24.24 12.05 -36.64
CA SER A 233 23.43 11.77 -37.83
C SER A 233 22.66 10.46 -37.61
N THR A 234 21.49 10.33 -38.22
CA THR A 234 20.64 9.12 -38.12
C THR A 234 20.09 8.80 -39.49
N GLY A 235 19.97 7.50 -39.79
CA GLY A 235 19.35 7.05 -41.03
C GLY A 235 17.85 7.35 -41.05
N LEU A 236 17.24 7.32 -42.23
CA LEU A 236 15.79 7.35 -42.36
C LEU A 236 15.19 5.99 -42.00
N ALA A 237 14.01 6.00 -41.37
CA ALA A 237 13.25 4.80 -41.05
C ALA A 237 12.64 4.14 -42.30
N LYS A 238 12.41 4.93 -43.35
CA LYS A 238 11.91 4.51 -44.67
C LYS A 238 12.56 5.38 -45.73
N ASP A 239 12.72 4.85 -46.94
CA ASP A 239 13.21 5.62 -48.09
C ASP A 239 12.29 6.84 -48.32
N ALA A 240 12.88 8.01 -48.45
CA ALA A 240 12.16 9.26 -48.72
C ALA A 240 12.25 9.61 -50.21
N ASN A 241 11.14 10.12 -50.76
CA ASN A 241 11.08 10.54 -52.15
C ASN A 241 11.19 12.07 -52.29
N VAL A 242 11.72 12.52 -53.43
CA VAL A 242 11.78 13.96 -53.76
C VAL A 242 10.35 14.52 -53.82
N GLY A 243 10.03 15.48 -52.96
CA GLY A 243 8.71 16.11 -52.85
C GLY A 243 7.93 15.75 -51.59
N GLU A 244 8.42 14.85 -50.74
CA GLU A 244 7.85 14.58 -49.41
C GLU A 244 8.22 15.68 -48.41
N PHE A 245 7.23 16.21 -47.69
CA PHE A 245 7.42 17.28 -46.70
C PHE A 245 7.67 16.77 -45.28
N THR A 246 7.64 15.45 -45.08
CA THR A 246 7.85 14.80 -43.79
C THR A 246 8.74 13.58 -43.98
N VAL A 247 9.86 13.53 -43.25
CA VAL A 247 10.78 12.39 -43.25
C VAL A 247 10.86 11.81 -41.85
N ASN A 248 10.81 10.49 -41.74
CA ASN A 248 10.89 9.80 -40.45
C ASN A 248 12.32 9.36 -40.20
N ALA A 249 12.96 9.92 -39.18
CA ALA A 249 14.26 9.46 -38.69
C ALA A 249 14.13 8.09 -38.00
N LYS A 250 15.16 7.24 -38.12
CA LYS A 250 15.20 5.90 -37.51
C LYS A 250 15.20 5.95 -35.98
N SER A 251 15.89 6.92 -35.40
CA SER A 251 15.97 7.16 -33.96
C SER A 251 16.42 8.59 -33.69
N ILE A 252 15.91 9.19 -32.62
CA ILE A 252 16.41 10.46 -32.05
C ILE A 252 17.50 10.22 -31.00
N PHE A 253 17.70 8.98 -30.57
CA PHE A 253 18.69 8.57 -29.58
C PHE A 253 19.92 7.97 -30.26
N SER A 254 21.09 8.29 -29.72
CA SER A 254 22.37 7.68 -30.05
C SER A 254 23.09 7.29 -28.78
N GLN A 255 23.84 6.20 -28.83
CA GLN A 255 24.66 5.74 -27.72
C GLN A 255 25.80 6.72 -27.47
N ILE A 256 25.99 7.16 -26.22
CA ILE A 256 27.09 8.06 -25.82
C ILE A 256 28.20 7.25 -25.11
N ILE A 257 27.82 6.26 -24.31
CA ILE A 257 28.74 5.40 -23.56
C ILE A 257 28.26 3.94 -23.70
N PRO A 258 29.17 2.97 -23.93
CA PRO A 258 28.88 1.55 -23.78
C PRO A 258 28.49 1.24 -22.33
N SER A 259 27.21 1.00 -22.07
CA SER A 259 26.76 0.48 -20.77
C SER A 259 26.54 -1.02 -20.85
N ALA A 260 27.18 -1.78 -19.96
CA ALA A 260 26.79 -3.16 -19.74
C ALA A 260 25.37 -3.20 -19.16
N GLN A 261 24.44 -3.83 -19.89
CA GLN A 261 23.12 -4.14 -19.36
C GLN A 261 23.29 -5.30 -18.37
N THR A 262 22.84 -5.11 -17.13
CA THR A 262 22.80 -6.19 -16.14
C THR A 262 21.36 -6.62 -15.98
N GLU A 263 21.09 -7.90 -16.20
CA GLU A 263 19.78 -8.48 -15.98
C GLU A 263 19.51 -8.59 -14.47
N SER A 264 18.36 -8.11 -14.03
CA SER A 264 17.84 -8.41 -12.70
C SER A 264 16.69 -9.41 -12.87
N PRO A 265 16.85 -10.68 -12.46
CA PRO A 265 15.78 -11.64 -12.55
C PRO A 265 14.69 -11.31 -11.54
N ILE A 266 13.46 -11.13 -12.01
CA ILE A 266 12.27 -11.04 -11.18
C ILE A 266 11.63 -12.43 -11.15
N VAL A 267 11.71 -13.12 -10.02
CA VAL A 267 11.20 -14.49 -9.84
C VAL A 267 10.00 -14.46 -8.90
N ASP A 268 8.95 -15.25 -9.20
CA ASP A 268 7.75 -15.43 -8.37
C ASP A 268 6.98 -14.15 -7.98
N VAL A 269 6.95 -13.13 -8.85
CA VAL A 269 6.05 -11.99 -8.65
C VAL A 269 4.62 -12.40 -8.98
N ASN A 270 3.77 -12.39 -7.95
CA ASN A 270 2.34 -12.62 -8.11
C ASN A 270 1.73 -11.48 -8.96
N ALA A 271 1.30 -11.83 -10.17
CA ALA A 271 0.65 -10.90 -11.11
C ALA A 271 -0.72 -10.40 -10.64
N ALA A 272 -1.39 -11.16 -9.77
CA ALA A 272 -2.62 -10.78 -9.11
C ALA A 272 -2.27 -10.35 -7.68
N GLY A 273 -1.63 -9.18 -7.53
CA GLY A 273 -1.25 -8.64 -6.24
C GLY A 273 -2.45 -8.63 -5.27
N GLU A 274 -2.42 -9.51 -4.27
CA GLU A 274 -3.32 -9.41 -3.13
C GLU A 274 -2.75 -8.33 -2.21
N SER A 275 -3.58 -7.34 -1.88
CA SER A 275 -3.23 -6.33 -0.90
C SER A 275 -4.40 -6.04 0.00
N THR A 276 -4.09 -5.68 1.24
CA THR A 276 -5.06 -5.26 2.23
C THR A 276 -5.52 -3.84 1.90
N ILE A 277 -6.74 -3.69 1.41
CA ILE A 277 -7.36 -2.37 1.26
C ILE A 277 -8.16 -1.99 2.50
N LEU A 278 -8.23 -0.70 2.79
CA LEU A 278 -9.08 -0.19 3.87
C LEU A 278 -10.48 0.12 3.33
N VAL A 279 -11.48 -0.56 3.87
CA VAL A 279 -12.90 -0.32 3.57
C VAL A 279 -13.63 0.14 4.82
N PRO A 280 -14.63 1.02 4.69
CA PRO A 280 -15.31 1.59 5.84
C PRO A 280 -16.12 0.53 6.59
N GLY A 281 -15.94 0.46 7.90
CA GLY A 281 -16.77 -0.38 8.80
C GLY A 281 -18.03 0.33 9.30
N ASN A 282 -18.10 1.65 9.13
CA ASN A 282 -19.25 2.49 9.44
C ASN A 282 -19.42 3.58 8.37
N ASP A 283 -20.62 4.10 8.17
CA ASP A 283 -20.91 5.19 7.25
C ASP A 283 -20.44 6.55 7.81
N GLY A 284 -20.59 6.73 9.12
CA GLY A 284 -20.21 7.93 9.85
C GLY A 284 -18.92 7.82 10.67
N LEU A 285 -18.53 8.95 11.26
CA LEU A 285 -17.49 9.02 12.29
C LEU A 285 -18.04 8.50 13.62
N ILE A 286 -17.17 7.86 14.41
CA ILE A 286 -17.43 7.52 15.80
C ILE A 286 -16.46 8.27 16.71
N THR A 287 -16.85 8.48 17.96
CA THR A 287 -16.00 9.10 18.98
C THR A 287 -15.80 8.14 20.14
N ALA A 288 -14.54 7.93 20.53
CA ALA A 288 -14.18 7.07 21.67
C ALA A 288 -13.13 7.72 22.56
N ASN A 289 -13.10 7.30 23.83
CA ASN A 289 -12.21 7.83 24.86
C ASN A 289 -11.02 6.87 25.05
N PHE A 290 -9.81 7.40 24.95
CA PHE A 290 -8.57 6.64 25.06
C PHE A 290 -7.69 7.22 26.18
N PRO A 291 -7.71 6.62 27.38
CA PRO A 291 -6.75 6.98 28.42
C PRO A 291 -5.35 6.58 27.96
N THR A 292 -4.41 7.51 27.94
CA THR A 292 -3.06 7.28 27.42
C THR A 292 -2.03 8.22 28.05
N THR A 293 -0.76 7.88 27.85
CA THR A 293 0.37 8.76 28.15
C THR A 293 1.00 9.16 26.83
N VAL A 294 0.95 10.45 26.50
CA VAL A 294 1.53 11.00 25.27
C VAL A 294 3.03 11.16 25.48
N GLY A 295 3.83 10.55 24.60
CA GLY A 295 5.28 10.62 24.59
C GLY A 295 5.91 9.72 23.54
N VAL A 296 7.10 10.07 23.05
CA VAL A 296 7.81 9.39 21.94
C VAL A 296 8.12 7.91 22.18
N SER A 297 8.15 7.47 23.44
CA SER A 297 8.39 6.07 23.81
C SER A 297 7.10 5.24 23.88
N GLN A 298 5.94 5.88 23.78
CA GLN A 298 4.63 5.26 23.96
C GLN A 298 3.82 5.30 22.67
N ASN A 299 3.16 4.18 22.41
CA ASN A 299 2.26 4.01 21.29
C ASN A 299 0.82 4.01 21.79
N LEU A 300 -0.10 4.59 21.02
CA LEU A 300 -1.54 4.50 21.29
C LEU A 300 -2.21 3.63 20.23
N TYR A 301 -2.90 2.58 20.67
CA TYR A 301 -3.73 1.74 19.81
C TYR A 301 -5.20 2.15 19.94
N ILE A 302 -5.83 2.46 18.81
CA ILE A 302 -7.27 2.76 18.72
C ILE A 302 -8.12 1.48 18.84
N GLY A 303 -7.51 0.31 18.62
CA GLY A 303 -8.17 -1.00 18.75
C GLY A 303 -8.95 -1.45 17.51
N SER A 304 -8.83 -0.72 16.40
CA SER A 304 -9.39 -1.09 15.08
C SER A 304 -8.62 -0.38 13.98
N SER A 305 -8.70 -0.89 12.74
CA SER A 305 -8.24 -0.14 11.57
C SER A 305 -9.08 1.13 11.39
N VAL A 306 -8.51 2.15 10.76
CA VAL A 306 -9.11 3.48 10.63
C VAL A 306 -9.03 3.93 9.18
N MET A 307 -10.07 4.58 8.65
CA MET A 307 -10.01 5.10 7.28
C MET A 307 -9.03 6.28 7.21
N PRO A 308 -8.25 6.39 6.12
CA PRO A 308 -7.34 7.51 5.93
C PRO A 308 -8.04 8.87 6.00
N SER A 309 -7.32 9.88 6.51
CA SER A 309 -7.79 11.26 6.68
C SER A 309 -9.07 11.43 7.51
N SER A 310 -9.40 10.46 8.38
CA SER A 310 -10.61 10.51 9.22
C SER A 310 -10.36 10.83 10.70
N VAL A 311 -9.11 10.80 11.16
CA VAL A 311 -8.78 10.98 12.58
C VAL A 311 -8.70 12.45 12.98
N ALA A 312 -9.41 12.79 14.05
CA ALA A 312 -9.35 14.10 14.69
C ALA A 312 -9.49 13.98 16.21
N PHE A 313 -8.70 14.77 16.96
CA PHE A 313 -8.78 14.86 18.41
C PHE A 313 -8.19 16.17 18.91
N THR A 314 -8.34 16.46 20.21
CA THR A 314 -7.67 17.60 20.85
C THR A 314 -6.54 17.09 21.75
N LEU A 315 -5.33 17.57 21.52
CA LEU A 315 -4.14 17.27 22.30
C LEU A 315 -3.79 18.47 23.19
N PHE A 316 -4.03 18.37 24.50
CA PHE A 316 -3.75 19.44 25.47
C PHE A 316 -4.28 20.83 25.04
N GLY A 317 -5.50 20.88 24.51
CA GLY A 317 -6.16 22.11 24.03
C GLY A 317 -5.85 22.49 22.58
N GLN A 318 -4.98 21.76 21.87
CA GLN A 318 -4.71 21.99 20.45
C GLN A 318 -5.45 20.98 19.56
N PRO A 319 -6.20 21.41 18.54
CA PRO A 319 -6.83 20.50 17.60
C PRO A 319 -5.78 19.83 16.74
N VAL A 320 -5.89 18.51 16.59
CA VAL A 320 -5.04 17.67 15.74
C VAL A 320 -5.93 16.99 14.71
N THR A 321 -5.50 17.07 13.45
CA THR A 321 -6.17 16.45 12.30
C THR A 321 -5.19 15.59 11.52
N ASP A 322 -5.70 14.52 10.94
CA ASP A 322 -4.96 13.62 10.07
C ASP A 322 -4.85 14.12 8.63
N GLN A 323 -3.62 14.17 8.12
CA GLN A 323 -3.27 14.53 6.76
C GLN A 323 -2.39 13.45 6.13
N GLY A 324 -2.99 12.36 5.65
CA GLY A 324 -2.29 11.31 4.89
C GLY A 324 -1.23 10.58 5.72
N GLY A 325 -1.60 10.16 6.93
CA GLY A 325 -0.75 9.42 7.86
C GLY A 325 0.02 10.32 8.83
N LEU A 326 -0.02 11.63 8.63
CA LEU A 326 0.61 12.63 9.50
C LEU A 326 -0.44 13.32 10.38
N LEU A 327 -0.27 13.23 11.69
CA LEU A 327 -1.12 13.94 12.64
C LEU A 327 -0.55 15.33 12.89
N LYS A 328 -1.27 16.36 12.46
CA LYS A 328 -0.81 17.75 12.52
C LYS A 328 -1.75 18.63 13.33
N THR A 329 -1.18 19.59 14.06
CA THR A 329 -1.95 20.67 14.68
C THR A 329 -2.47 21.64 13.62
N SER A 330 -3.41 22.51 13.99
CA SER A 330 -3.86 23.63 13.14
C SER A 330 -2.71 24.56 12.69
N GLY A 331 -1.60 24.58 13.42
CA GLY A 331 -0.38 25.33 13.06
C GLY A 331 0.54 24.60 12.07
N GLY A 332 0.20 23.38 11.63
CA GLY A 332 0.98 22.58 10.68
C GLY A 332 2.08 21.72 11.31
N THR A 333 2.32 21.84 12.62
CA THR A 333 3.30 21.03 13.35
C THR A 333 2.84 19.58 13.39
N GLN A 334 3.68 18.66 12.90
CA GLN A 334 3.46 17.23 13.06
C GLN A 334 3.70 16.84 14.52
N VAL A 335 2.69 16.25 15.14
CA VAL A 335 2.76 15.75 16.52
C VAL A 335 2.81 14.23 16.57
N GLY A 336 2.41 13.54 15.50
CA GLY A 336 2.47 12.09 15.43
C GLY A 336 2.30 11.56 14.02
N THR A 337 2.33 10.24 13.89
CA THR A 337 1.94 9.50 12.70
C THR A 337 0.84 8.51 13.06
N ILE A 338 0.06 8.09 12.07
CA ILE A 338 -0.94 7.03 12.22
C ILE A 338 -0.73 5.93 11.18
N ASP A 339 -0.63 4.69 11.66
CA ASP A 339 -0.79 3.49 10.85
C ASP A 339 -2.28 3.13 10.81
N TYR A 340 -2.90 3.34 9.66
CA TYR A 340 -4.32 3.13 9.44
C TYR A 340 -4.75 1.68 9.56
N GLN A 341 -3.91 0.74 9.14
CA GLN A 341 -4.26 -0.69 9.18
C GLN A 341 -4.29 -1.18 10.62
N ARG A 342 -3.34 -0.75 11.44
CA ARG A 342 -3.26 -1.15 12.86
C ARG A 342 -4.06 -0.23 13.79
N GLY A 343 -4.46 0.95 13.32
CA GLY A 343 -4.99 2.01 14.17
C GLY A 343 -3.99 2.44 15.23
N LEU A 344 -2.71 2.51 14.86
CA LEU A 344 -1.60 2.78 15.76
C LEU A 344 -1.13 4.23 15.58
N ILE A 345 -1.19 5.01 16.66
CA ILE A 345 -0.61 6.35 16.72
C ILE A 345 0.76 6.28 17.38
N GLN A 346 1.75 6.88 16.72
CA GLN A 346 3.09 7.05 17.26
C GLN A 346 3.38 8.56 17.42
N TRP A 347 3.92 8.95 18.58
CA TRP A 347 4.15 10.36 18.89
C TRP A 347 5.54 10.80 18.44
N THR A 348 5.63 12.04 17.97
CA THR A 348 6.90 12.72 17.71
C THR A 348 7.34 13.54 18.92
N ALA A 349 8.60 13.99 18.93
CA ALA A 349 9.12 14.87 19.98
C ALA A 349 8.39 16.23 20.06
N SER A 350 7.67 16.61 19.00
CA SER A 350 6.87 17.83 18.94
C SER A 350 5.48 17.68 19.58
N ALA A 351 5.07 16.48 19.99
CA ALA A 351 3.85 16.29 20.78
C ALA A 351 4.05 16.79 22.21
N THR A 352 3.08 17.56 22.72
CA THR A 352 3.01 17.85 24.15
C THR A 352 2.85 16.56 24.94
N THR A 353 3.76 16.29 25.89
CA THR A 353 3.79 15.05 26.66
C THR A 353 2.97 15.13 27.94
N GLY A 354 2.43 14.00 28.38
CA GLY A 354 1.68 13.92 29.64
C GLY A 354 0.59 12.84 29.63
N VAL A 355 0.06 12.56 30.82
CA VAL A 355 -1.09 11.65 31.00
C VAL A 355 -2.36 12.42 30.66
N THR A 356 -3.20 11.85 29.79
CA THR A 356 -4.47 12.46 29.40
C THR A 356 -5.44 11.39 28.88
N THR A 357 -6.71 11.76 28.73
CA THR A 357 -7.70 10.96 28.01
C THR A 357 -7.99 11.66 26.69
N LEU A 358 -7.61 11.03 25.58
CA LEU A 358 -7.90 11.57 24.25
C LEU A 358 -9.32 11.17 23.83
N ILE A 359 -10.11 12.17 23.46
CA ILE A 359 -11.41 11.97 22.82
C ILE A 359 -11.15 11.97 21.31
N ILE A 360 -11.03 10.78 20.73
CA ILE A 360 -10.65 10.60 19.32
C ILE A 360 -11.90 10.33 18.51
N THR A 361 -12.11 11.17 17.49
CA THR A 361 -13.12 10.98 16.45
C THR A 361 -12.47 10.38 15.22
N PHE A 362 -13.02 9.29 14.68
CA PHE A 362 -12.46 8.57 13.54
C PHE A 362 -13.52 7.74 12.80
N LYS A 363 -13.24 7.35 11.56
CA LYS A 363 -14.09 6.42 10.79
C LYS A 363 -13.47 5.00 10.85
N PRO A 364 -14.11 4.02 11.52
CA PRO A 364 -13.58 2.66 11.60
C PRO A 364 -13.44 2.04 10.22
N ALA A 365 -12.39 1.27 10.02
CA ALA A 365 -12.13 0.52 8.79
C ALA A 365 -11.98 -0.97 9.07
N ALA A 366 -12.11 -1.76 8.01
CA ALA A 366 -11.69 -3.15 7.94
C ALA A 366 -10.66 -3.32 6.82
N ALA A 367 -9.78 -4.30 6.95
CA ALA A 367 -8.71 -4.58 5.99
C ALA A 367 -8.87 -5.97 5.34
N PRO A 368 -9.93 -6.21 4.53
CA PRO A 368 -10.08 -7.46 3.79
C PRO A 368 -9.00 -7.59 2.73
N ASN A 369 -8.52 -8.82 2.51
CA ASN A 369 -7.71 -9.14 1.34
C ASN A 369 -8.62 -9.19 0.12
N GLN A 370 -8.23 -8.46 -0.94
CA GLN A 370 -8.93 -8.47 -2.21
C GLN A 370 -7.93 -8.42 -3.36
N TYR A 371 -8.35 -8.90 -4.52
CA TYR A 371 -7.58 -8.77 -5.75
C TYR A 371 -7.62 -7.33 -6.25
N PHE A 372 -6.45 -6.78 -6.58
CA PHE A 372 -6.39 -5.48 -7.23
C PHE A 372 -6.96 -5.52 -8.65
N GLN A 373 -7.61 -4.43 -9.03
CA GLN A 373 -7.87 -4.07 -10.42
C GLN A 373 -6.56 -3.56 -11.01
N SER A 374 -6.34 -3.84 -12.30
CA SER A 374 -5.19 -3.37 -13.04
C SER A 374 -5.61 -2.67 -14.32
N TYR A 375 -4.87 -1.63 -14.69
CA TYR A 375 -5.01 -0.95 -15.96
C TYR A 375 -3.64 -0.55 -16.48
N ALA A 376 -3.44 -0.66 -17.79
CA ALA A 376 -2.19 -0.31 -18.44
C ALA A 376 -2.49 0.68 -19.57
N MET A 377 -1.84 1.84 -19.51
CA MET A 377 -1.87 2.86 -20.57
C MET A 377 -0.57 2.81 -21.36
N PRO A 378 -0.59 2.48 -22.66
CA PRO A 378 0.62 2.46 -23.46
C PRO A 378 1.15 3.88 -23.71
N VAL A 379 2.44 4.06 -23.48
CA VAL A 379 3.20 5.22 -23.94
C VAL A 379 3.64 4.95 -25.37
N THR A 380 3.19 5.79 -26.27
CA THR A 380 3.49 5.76 -27.71
C THR A 380 4.20 7.06 -28.09
N GLN A 381 4.84 7.09 -29.25
CA GLN A 381 5.48 8.31 -29.75
C GLN A 381 4.50 9.51 -29.87
N ASN A 382 3.21 9.24 -30.10
CA ASN A 382 2.19 10.29 -30.28
C ASN A 382 1.64 10.86 -28.97
N ASN A 383 1.70 10.11 -27.86
CA ASN A 383 1.11 10.51 -26.58
C ASN A 383 2.14 10.60 -25.45
N GLN A 384 3.45 10.47 -25.75
CA GLN A 384 4.52 10.65 -24.78
C GLN A 384 4.43 12.04 -24.16
N SER A 385 4.21 12.08 -22.85
CA SER A 385 3.95 13.30 -22.08
C SER A 385 4.42 13.10 -20.65
N THR A 386 4.67 14.18 -19.92
CA THR A 386 4.89 14.14 -18.47
C THR A 386 3.60 14.14 -17.68
N ASN A 387 2.48 14.58 -18.27
CA ASN A 387 1.18 14.61 -17.62
C ASN A 387 0.24 13.55 -18.19
N TRP A 388 -0.34 12.75 -17.29
CA TRP A 388 -1.25 11.66 -17.58
C TRP A 388 -2.49 11.75 -16.70
N THR A 389 -3.63 11.42 -17.27
CA THR A 389 -4.91 11.50 -16.56
C THR A 389 -5.87 10.45 -17.09
N GLY A 390 -6.85 10.09 -16.27
CA GLY A 390 -7.91 9.19 -16.63
C GLY A 390 -8.95 9.10 -15.52
N VAL A 391 -9.88 8.16 -15.67
CA VAL A 391 -10.91 7.86 -14.68
C VAL A 391 -10.87 6.36 -14.39
N LEU A 392 -10.81 6.00 -13.12
CA LEU A 392 -10.81 4.62 -12.66
C LEU A 392 -12.24 4.18 -12.34
N VAL A 393 -12.66 3.11 -13.02
CA VAL A 393 -13.94 2.45 -12.80
C VAL A 393 -13.64 0.95 -12.64
N PRO A 394 -13.91 0.32 -11.49
CA PRO A 394 -14.46 0.88 -10.24
C PRO A 394 -13.65 1.99 -9.57
N ILE A 395 -14.30 2.86 -8.79
CA ILE A 395 -13.62 3.91 -8.01
C ILE A 395 -12.71 3.25 -6.95
N PRO A 396 -11.45 3.72 -6.79
CA PRO A 396 -10.52 3.22 -5.79
C PRO A 396 -10.97 3.45 -4.34
N ALA A 397 -10.64 2.51 -3.46
CA ALA A 397 -10.65 2.76 -2.02
C ALA A 397 -9.52 3.74 -1.66
N PRO A 398 -9.72 4.66 -0.69
CA PRO A 398 -8.67 5.57 -0.26
C PRO A 398 -7.39 4.86 0.18
N GLY A 399 -6.25 5.30 -0.36
CA GLY A 399 -4.92 4.75 -0.05
C GLY A 399 -4.59 3.45 -0.79
N SER A 400 -5.39 3.04 -1.77
CA SER A 400 -5.19 1.77 -2.50
C SER A 400 -4.57 1.92 -3.88
N LEU A 401 -4.58 3.12 -4.46
CA LEU A 401 -4.07 3.35 -5.81
C LEU A 401 -2.54 3.41 -5.81
N SER A 402 -1.91 2.62 -6.68
CA SER A 402 -0.52 2.73 -7.07
C SER A 402 -0.42 2.97 -8.57
N ILE A 403 0.44 3.90 -8.99
CA ILE A 403 0.74 4.18 -10.39
C ILE A 403 2.24 4.08 -10.62
N SER A 404 2.64 3.27 -11.61
CA SER A 404 4.02 3.05 -11.98
C SER A 404 4.27 3.41 -13.44
N TYR A 405 5.41 4.03 -13.74
CA TYR A 405 5.84 4.35 -15.10
C TYR A 405 7.31 4.03 -15.29
N MET A 406 7.73 3.74 -16.52
CA MET A 406 9.14 3.52 -16.86
C MET A 406 9.74 4.78 -17.48
N SER A 407 10.94 5.15 -17.05
CA SER A 407 11.77 6.15 -17.71
C SER A 407 13.23 5.72 -17.67
N GLN A 408 13.92 5.80 -18.82
CA GLN A 408 15.28 5.33 -19.02
C GLN A 408 15.52 3.88 -18.56
N GLY A 409 14.53 3.01 -18.75
CA GLY A 409 14.58 1.60 -18.35
C GLY A 409 14.35 1.32 -16.86
N LYS A 410 14.06 2.34 -16.04
CA LYS A 410 13.76 2.19 -14.60
C LYS A 410 12.28 2.47 -14.32
N PHE A 411 11.67 1.64 -13.48
CA PHE A 411 10.31 1.89 -12.98
C PHE A 411 10.31 2.83 -11.78
N TYR A 412 9.42 3.81 -11.82
CA TYR A 412 9.11 4.73 -10.73
C TYR A 412 7.66 4.49 -10.30
N GLU A 413 7.42 4.32 -9.00
CA GLU A 413 6.10 4.06 -8.41
C GLU A 413 5.65 5.23 -7.53
N LEU A 414 4.39 5.65 -7.68
CA LEU A 414 3.71 6.60 -6.81
C LEU A 414 2.49 5.95 -6.19
N LYS A 415 2.36 6.06 -4.86
CA LYS A 415 1.24 5.52 -4.09
C LYS A 415 0.37 6.61 -3.52
N ASP A 416 -0.93 6.33 -3.48
CA ASP A 416 -1.92 7.13 -2.80
C ASP A 416 -1.72 7.09 -1.28
N ASP A 417 -1.57 8.26 -0.66
CA ASP A 417 -1.41 8.40 0.78
C ASP A 417 -2.73 8.35 1.56
N GLY A 418 -3.85 8.14 0.87
CA GLY A 418 -5.18 8.10 1.46
C GLY A 418 -5.84 9.47 1.57
N SER A 419 -5.10 10.57 1.45
CA SER A 419 -5.66 11.93 1.29
C SER A 419 -6.01 12.25 -0.16
N GLY A 420 -5.71 11.32 -1.07
CA GLY A 420 -5.85 11.45 -2.51
C GLY A 420 -4.63 12.05 -3.18
N GLN A 421 -3.50 12.21 -2.47
CA GLN A 421 -2.23 12.59 -3.10
C GLN A 421 -1.41 11.35 -3.46
N LEU A 422 -0.86 11.34 -4.67
CA LEU A 422 0.08 10.30 -5.12
C LEU A 422 1.51 10.75 -4.85
N LYS A 423 2.28 9.94 -4.12
CA LYS A 423 3.67 10.21 -3.75
C LYS A 423 4.56 9.01 -4.02
N GLY A 424 5.72 9.26 -4.62
CA GLY A 424 6.80 8.28 -4.68
C GLY A 424 7.67 8.31 -3.42
N SER A 425 8.65 7.41 -3.35
CA SER A 425 9.67 7.42 -2.28
C SER A 425 10.54 8.67 -2.27
N SER A 426 10.67 9.33 -3.43
CA SER A 426 11.28 10.64 -3.60
C SER A 426 10.31 11.59 -4.31
N SER A 427 10.38 12.88 -3.99
CA SER A 427 9.65 13.93 -4.72
C SER A 427 10.08 14.04 -6.19
N SER A 428 11.26 13.54 -6.54
CA SER A 428 11.75 13.48 -7.92
C SER A 428 11.05 12.42 -8.79
N PHE A 429 10.27 11.51 -8.20
CA PHE A 429 9.54 10.48 -8.96
C PHE A 429 8.26 11.04 -9.60
N GLY A 430 7.89 12.27 -9.23
CA GLY A 430 6.70 12.94 -9.71
C GLY A 430 5.68 13.15 -8.59
N SER A 431 4.51 13.61 -9.00
CA SER A 431 3.41 13.88 -8.08
C SER A 431 2.08 13.62 -8.78
N GLY A 432 1.04 13.41 -8.01
CA GLY A 432 -0.28 13.23 -8.59
C GLY A 432 -1.40 13.35 -7.57
N ARG A 433 -2.63 13.16 -8.05
CA ARG A 433 -3.82 13.20 -7.22
C ARG A 433 -4.90 12.27 -7.76
N ILE A 434 -5.68 11.66 -6.88
CA ILE A 434 -6.90 10.91 -7.15
C ILE A 434 -8.08 11.59 -6.46
N ASN A 435 -9.20 11.68 -7.14
CA ASN A 435 -10.47 12.12 -6.57
C ASN A 435 -11.37 10.90 -6.31
N TYR A 436 -11.66 10.63 -5.04
CA TYR A 436 -12.47 9.48 -4.63
C TYR A 436 -13.98 9.62 -4.89
N GLU A 437 -14.46 10.80 -5.25
CA GLU A 437 -15.87 11.00 -5.63
C GLU A 437 -16.10 10.64 -7.10
N THR A 438 -15.13 10.93 -7.96
CA THR A 438 -15.26 10.75 -9.42
C THR A 438 -14.42 9.62 -9.99
N GLY A 439 -13.41 9.14 -9.25
CA GLY A 439 -12.41 8.21 -9.76
C GLY A 439 -11.36 8.87 -10.67
N SER A 440 -11.40 10.19 -10.84
CA SER A 440 -10.48 10.92 -11.74
C SER A 440 -9.09 11.03 -11.11
N TRP A 441 -8.05 10.66 -11.86
CA TRP A 441 -6.66 10.76 -11.42
C TRP A 441 -5.82 11.62 -12.36
N LEU A 442 -4.78 12.22 -11.80
CA LEU A 442 -3.76 12.99 -12.49
C LEU A 442 -2.39 12.53 -11.98
N LEU A 443 -1.48 12.28 -12.91
CA LEU A 443 -0.07 11.99 -12.66
C LEU A 443 0.76 13.00 -13.45
N THR A 444 1.71 13.63 -12.76
CA THR A 444 2.83 14.34 -13.36
C THR A 444 4.09 13.53 -13.05
N THR A 445 4.67 12.90 -14.06
CA THR A 445 5.88 12.09 -13.93
C THR A 445 7.09 12.98 -13.65
N GLY A 446 8.03 12.47 -12.85
CA GLY A 446 9.28 13.18 -12.57
C GLY A 446 10.26 13.23 -13.76
N ALA A 447 10.12 12.28 -14.67
CA ALA A 447 10.88 12.18 -15.92
C ALA A 447 9.96 11.75 -17.06
N LEU A 448 10.37 12.00 -18.31
CA LEU A 448 9.59 11.65 -19.50
C LEU A 448 9.52 10.11 -19.62
N PRO A 449 8.31 9.51 -19.69
CA PRO A 449 8.17 8.05 -19.82
C PRO A 449 8.71 7.53 -21.15
N ASP A 450 9.27 6.32 -21.15
CA ASP A 450 9.83 5.69 -22.35
C ASP A 450 8.73 5.27 -23.35
N VAL A 451 8.96 5.49 -24.64
CA VAL A 451 8.06 5.00 -25.70
C VAL A 451 8.05 3.46 -25.71
N ASP A 452 6.89 2.88 -26.04
CA ASP A 452 6.61 1.45 -26.03
C ASP A 452 6.65 0.80 -24.64
N THR A 453 6.50 1.60 -23.58
CA THR A 453 6.32 1.12 -22.20
C THR A 453 4.93 1.46 -21.65
N PRO A 454 4.38 0.69 -20.70
CA PRO A 454 3.09 1.00 -20.11
C PRO A 454 3.23 1.87 -18.84
N ILE A 455 2.28 2.79 -18.65
CA ILE A 455 1.93 3.29 -17.32
C ILE A 455 0.95 2.30 -16.70
N LEU A 456 1.34 1.74 -15.56
CA LEU A 456 0.61 0.69 -14.85
C LEU A 456 -0.13 1.30 -13.67
N LEU A 457 -1.42 1.02 -13.56
CA LEU A 457 -2.26 1.43 -12.45
C LEU A 457 -2.80 0.18 -11.75
N LEU A 458 -2.68 0.14 -10.43
CA LEU A 458 -3.19 -0.92 -9.57
C LEU A 458 -4.03 -0.30 -8.45
N TRP A 459 -5.25 -0.79 -8.22
CA TRP A 459 -6.09 -0.27 -7.14
C TRP A 459 -7.11 -1.28 -6.66
N GLY A 460 -7.58 -1.13 -5.42
CA GLY A 460 -8.66 -1.94 -4.89
C GLY A 460 -9.96 -1.15 -4.77
N THR A 461 -11.09 -1.84 -4.68
CA THR A 461 -12.40 -1.19 -4.74
C THR A 461 -13.30 -1.58 -3.57
N PRO A 462 -14.05 -0.64 -2.97
CA PRO A 462 -14.97 -0.96 -1.89
C PRO A 462 -16.29 -1.60 -2.39
N ILE A 463 -16.53 -1.68 -3.70
CA ILE A 463 -17.84 -2.06 -4.28
C ILE A 463 -18.28 -3.48 -3.88
N VAL A 464 -17.34 -4.40 -3.61
CA VAL A 464 -17.65 -5.77 -3.18
C VAL A 464 -17.88 -5.90 -1.66
N THR A 465 -17.84 -4.79 -0.93
CA THR A 465 -18.03 -4.75 0.53
C THR A 465 -19.26 -3.94 0.91
N PHE A 466 -19.89 -4.28 2.03
CA PHE A 466 -21.03 -3.53 2.57
C PHE A 466 -20.83 -3.25 4.05
N VAL A 467 -21.29 -2.07 4.47
CA VAL A 467 -21.19 -1.59 5.84
C VAL A 467 -22.20 -2.31 6.73
N ARG A 468 -21.78 -2.74 7.92
CA ARG A 468 -22.61 -3.46 8.90
C ARG A 468 -22.99 -2.62 10.13
N SER A 469 -22.78 -1.30 10.09
CA SER A 469 -22.96 -0.37 11.22
C SER A 469 -24.34 -0.43 11.89
N ASN A 470 -25.40 -0.74 11.13
CA ASN A 470 -26.78 -0.79 11.63
C ASN A 470 -27.23 -2.19 12.07
N LEU A 471 -26.34 -3.19 12.06
CA LEU A 471 -26.67 -4.52 12.58
C LEU A 471 -26.45 -4.55 14.08
N SER A 472 -27.51 -4.83 14.84
CA SER A 472 -27.41 -5.05 16.28
C SER A 472 -26.52 -6.28 16.54
N VAL A 473 -25.36 -6.07 17.14
CA VAL A 473 -24.53 -7.17 17.63
C VAL A 473 -25.18 -7.69 18.92
N ASN A 474 -25.59 -8.96 18.91
CA ASN A 474 -26.10 -9.60 20.11
C ASN A 474 -25.01 -9.62 21.19
N LYS A 475 -25.39 -9.35 22.44
CA LYS A 475 -24.46 -9.44 23.57
C LYS A 475 -23.90 -10.86 23.67
N ALA A 476 -22.64 -10.97 24.10
CA ALA A 476 -22.00 -12.26 24.35
C ALA A 476 -22.83 -13.06 25.36
N ALA A 477 -23.32 -14.23 24.92
CA ALA A 477 -24.13 -15.14 25.71
C ALA A 477 -23.36 -16.44 25.94
N PHE A 478 -23.51 -17.02 27.13
CA PHE A 478 -23.02 -18.33 27.47
C PHE A 478 -24.21 -19.28 27.55
N GLU A 479 -24.33 -20.15 26.56
CA GLU A 479 -25.35 -21.20 26.53
C GLU A 479 -24.93 -22.34 27.46
N PHE A 480 -25.90 -22.93 28.15
CA PHE A 480 -25.69 -24.06 29.04
C PHE A 480 -26.85 -25.04 28.96
N ASN A 481 -26.55 -26.29 29.31
CA ASN A 481 -27.53 -27.35 29.49
C ASN A 481 -27.23 -28.02 30.84
N LEU A 482 -28.24 -28.13 31.69
CA LEU A 482 -28.11 -28.72 33.04
C LEU A 482 -28.05 -30.25 33.01
N GLY A 483 -28.35 -30.88 31.88
CA GLY A 483 -28.39 -32.34 31.70
C GLY A 483 -29.58 -33.00 32.40
N GLN A 484 -30.50 -32.21 32.93
CA GLN A 484 -31.70 -32.66 33.64
C GLN A 484 -32.91 -31.87 33.12
N ALA A 485 -34.05 -32.56 33.03
CA ALA A 485 -35.32 -31.98 32.63
C ALA A 485 -36.20 -31.75 33.88
N GLY A 486 -37.21 -30.89 33.79
CA GLY A 486 -38.12 -30.62 34.91
C GLY A 486 -37.44 -29.84 36.04
N ILE A 487 -36.75 -28.76 35.69
CA ILE A 487 -36.03 -27.87 36.61
C ILE A 487 -37.02 -27.03 37.41
N ALA A 488 -36.78 -26.87 38.71
CA ALA A 488 -37.58 -25.98 39.54
C ALA A 488 -37.16 -24.51 39.33
N PRO A 489 -38.10 -23.55 39.42
CA PRO A 489 -37.77 -22.13 39.36
C PRO A 489 -36.78 -21.68 40.45
N GLY A 490 -36.00 -20.64 40.17
CA GLY A 490 -35.01 -20.10 41.12
C GLY A 490 -33.59 -20.62 40.91
N VAL A 491 -33.23 -20.96 39.67
CA VAL A 491 -31.87 -21.35 39.30
C VAL A 491 -30.92 -20.19 39.58
N THR A 492 -29.85 -20.48 40.32
CA THR A 492 -28.86 -19.50 40.73
C THR A 492 -27.53 -19.81 40.05
N ILE A 493 -26.97 -18.84 39.33
CA ILE A 493 -25.67 -18.96 38.67
C ILE A 493 -24.70 -18.04 39.40
N ASN A 494 -23.62 -18.61 39.91
CA ASN A 494 -22.55 -17.88 40.58
C ASN A 494 -21.25 -17.95 39.77
N TRP A 495 -20.53 -16.84 39.71
CA TRP A 495 -19.19 -16.80 39.12
C TRP A 495 -18.33 -15.74 39.82
N LEU A 496 -17.02 -15.78 39.56
CA LEU A 496 -16.08 -14.76 40.02
C LEU A 496 -15.70 -13.84 38.86
N LEU A 497 -15.77 -12.53 39.10
CA LEU A 497 -15.28 -11.50 38.18
C LEU A 497 -14.27 -10.64 38.95
N GLU A 498 -12.99 -10.67 38.55
CA GLU A 498 -11.92 -9.87 39.17
C GLU A 498 -11.83 -10.05 40.70
N GLY A 499 -12.09 -11.26 41.19
CA GLY A 499 -12.09 -11.58 42.63
C GLY A 499 -13.37 -11.22 43.38
N VAL A 500 -14.36 -10.63 42.71
CA VAL A 500 -15.68 -10.30 43.30
C VAL A 500 -16.69 -11.36 42.90
N ALA A 501 -17.45 -11.86 43.87
CA ALA A 501 -18.54 -12.81 43.63
C ALA A 501 -19.70 -12.13 42.88
N LYS A 502 -20.18 -12.81 41.85
CA LYS A 502 -21.27 -12.37 40.98
C LYS A 502 -22.35 -13.42 40.94
N THR A 503 -23.60 -12.96 40.95
CA THR A 503 -24.76 -13.85 41.04
C THR A 503 -25.87 -13.40 40.11
N ALA A 504 -26.48 -14.37 39.43
CA ALA A 504 -27.72 -14.19 38.69
C ALA A 504 -28.75 -15.24 39.10
N VAL A 505 -29.99 -14.80 39.32
CA VAL A 505 -31.10 -15.68 39.75
C VAL A 505 -32.23 -15.61 38.74
N SER A 506 -32.73 -16.78 38.33
CA SER A 506 -33.87 -16.87 37.44
C SER A 506 -35.20 -16.70 38.19
N ASN A 507 -36.11 -15.92 37.62
CA ASN A 507 -37.46 -15.74 38.16
C ASN A 507 -38.42 -16.87 37.70
N ALA A 508 -39.68 -16.83 38.15
CA ALA A 508 -40.70 -17.79 37.75
C ALA A 508 -40.96 -17.84 36.23
N GLN A 509 -40.56 -16.81 35.48
CA GLN A 509 -40.69 -16.75 34.02
C GLN A 509 -39.45 -17.27 33.28
N GLY A 510 -38.45 -17.77 34.01
CA GLY A 510 -37.19 -18.25 33.44
C GLY A 510 -36.22 -17.15 33.05
N LYS A 511 -36.42 -15.89 33.47
CA LYS A 511 -35.51 -14.77 33.16
C LYS A 511 -34.50 -14.55 34.28
N PHE A 512 -33.22 -14.44 33.94
CA PHE A 512 -32.16 -14.12 34.90
C PHE A 512 -32.11 -12.62 35.21
N THR A 513 -31.88 -12.29 36.48
CA THR A 513 -31.68 -10.93 36.99
C THR A 513 -30.49 -10.88 37.95
N GLY A 514 -29.93 -9.68 38.19
CA GLY A 514 -28.75 -9.47 39.04
C GLY A 514 -27.53 -9.03 38.23
N ASP A 515 -26.40 -9.72 38.40
CA ASP A 515 -25.16 -9.42 37.67
C ASP A 515 -25.15 -9.91 36.20
N ALA A 516 -26.23 -10.57 35.77
CA ALA A 516 -26.45 -10.97 34.39
C ALA A 516 -27.93 -10.89 34.02
N THR A 517 -28.17 -10.87 32.71
CA THR A 517 -29.48 -11.13 32.09
C THR A 517 -29.45 -12.50 31.42
N GLY A 518 -30.56 -12.98 30.88
CA GLY A 518 -30.61 -14.27 30.19
C GLY A 518 -31.94 -14.97 30.38
N GLU A 519 -31.99 -16.22 29.92
CA GLU A 519 -33.18 -17.05 30.06
C GLU A 519 -32.85 -18.53 30.23
N ILE A 520 -33.76 -19.27 30.87
CA ILE A 520 -33.72 -20.72 31.00
C ILE A 520 -35.10 -21.28 30.70
N ASN A 521 -35.15 -22.38 29.96
CA ASN A 521 -36.33 -23.22 29.82
C ASN A 521 -36.31 -24.26 30.94
N TYR A 522 -37.27 -24.19 31.87
CA TYR A 522 -37.31 -25.10 33.00
C TYR A 522 -37.72 -26.53 32.60
N SER A 523 -38.46 -26.72 31.51
CA SER A 523 -38.85 -28.04 31.04
C SER A 523 -37.64 -28.84 30.55
N GLU A 524 -36.78 -28.23 29.73
CA GLU A 524 -35.62 -28.87 29.09
C GLU A 524 -34.32 -28.76 29.89
N GLY A 525 -34.22 -27.76 30.79
CA GLY A 525 -32.97 -27.45 31.49
C GLY A 525 -31.90 -26.80 30.61
N SER A 526 -32.29 -26.27 29.45
CA SER A 526 -31.45 -25.51 28.52
C SER A 526 -31.62 -24.00 28.78
N GLY A 527 -30.56 -23.22 28.63
CA GLY A 527 -30.62 -21.78 28.84
C GLY A 527 -29.39 -21.03 28.35
N LYS A 528 -29.45 -19.70 28.48
CA LYS A 528 -28.31 -18.81 28.21
C LYS A 528 -28.21 -17.73 29.28
N ILE A 529 -26.98 -17.40 29.67
CA ILE A 529 -26.67 -16.28 30.55
C ILE A 529 -25.87 -15.23 29.79
N ILE A 530 -26.19 -13.96 30.01
CA ILE A 530 -25.57 -12.79 29.40
C ILE A 530 -25.07 -11.90 30.55
N PRO A 531 -23.82 -12.10 31.02
CA PRO A 531 -23.21 -11.27 32.06
C PRO A 531 -23.17 -9.78 31.68
N ASN A 532 -23.37 -8.89 32.65
CA ASN A 532 -23.30 -7.45 32.42
C ASN A 532 -21.89 -6.98 32.02
N LYS A 533 -20.86 -7.73 32.44
CA LYS A 533 -19.46 -7.60 32.03
C LYS A 533 -18.94 -8.97 31.61
N ILE A 534 -18.22 -9.03 30.48
CA ILE A 534 -17.67 -10.28 29.96
C ILE A 534 -16.60 -10.79 30.95
N PRO A 535 -16.75 -12.02 31.48
CA PRO A 535 -15.76 -12.61 32.37
C PRO A 535 -14.49 -13.03 31.60
N PRO A 536 -13.32 -13.06 32.27
CA PRO A 536 -12.08 -13.50 31.63
C PRO A 536 -12.14 -14.96 31.20
N LYS A 537 -11.28 -15.33 30.24
CA LYS A 537 -11.17 -16.72 29.78
C LYS A 537 -10.88 -17.65 30.96
N GLY A 538 -11.65 -18.73 31.07
CA GLY A 538 -11.49 -19.74 32.12
C GLY A 538 -12.34 -19.51 33.39
N THR A 539 -13.17 -18.46 33.44
CA THR A 539 -14.15 -18.31 34.53
C THR A 539 -15.10 -19.50 34.58
N GLN A 540 -15.21 -20.10 35.76
CA GLN A 540 -16.13 -21.20 36.03
C GLN A 540 -17.48 -20.64 36.52
N PHE A 541 -18.56 -21.08 35.86
CA PHE A 541 -19.92 -20.83 36.32
C PHE A 541 -20.39 -22.01 37.16
N THR A 542 -20.84 -21.74 38.38
CA THR A 542 -21.46 -22.72 39.26
C THR A 542 -22.96 -22.52 39.22
N VAL A 543 -23.69 -23.49 38.67
CA VAL A 543 -25.14 -23.45 38.55
C VAL A 543 -25.77 -24.30 39.66
N ILE A 544 -26.60 -23.66 40.48
CA ILE A 544 -27.32 -24.27 41.60
C ILE A 544 -28.79 -24.35 41.20
N TYR A 545 -29.33 -25.57 41.17
CA TYR A 545 -30.70 -25.82 40.75
C TYR A 545 -31.28 -27.04 41.44
N ASN A 546 -32.61 -27.10 41.48
CA ASN A 546 -33.37 -28.29 41.89
C ASN A 546 -34.12 -28.83 40.67
N TYR A 547 -34.40 -30.14 40.64
CA TYR A 547 -35.15 -30.78 39.57
C TYR A 547 -36.14 -31.79 40.14
N GLY A 548 -37.17 -32.11 39.36
CA GLY A 548 -38.21 -33.08 39.71
C GLY A 548 -38.65 -33.90 38.50
N ASN A 549 -39.50 -34.89 38.73
CA ASN A 549 -40.02 -35.72 37.65
C ASN A 549 -41.00 -34.92 36.77
N GLN A 550 -40.80 -34.94 35.46
CA GLN A 550 -41.78 -34.41 34.51
C GLN A 550 -43.08 -35.23 34.57
N LEU A 551 -44.20 -34.53 34.53
CA LEU A 551 -45.53 -35.14 34.43
C LEU A 551 -45.99 -35.08 32.98
N THR A 552 -46.40 -36.21 32.43
CA THR A 552 -46.94 -36.30 31.07
C THR A 552 -48.45 -36.51 31.12
N GLN A 553 -49.18 -35.85 30.20
CA GLN A 553 -50.61 -36.03 30.04
C GLN A 553 -50.95 -36.09 28.55
N THR A 554 -51.72 -37.10 28.15
CA THR A 554 -52.29 -37.19 26.80
C THR A 554 -53.76 -36.79 26.85
N LYS A 555 -54.15 -35.81 26.03
CA LYS A 555 -55.54 -35.45 25.79
C LYS A 555 -55.98 -35.99 24.42
N SER A 556 -56.85 -36.99 24.44
CA SER A 556 -57.42 -37.57 23.21
C SER A 556 -58.72 -36.85 22.84
N ALA A 557 -59.08 -36.93 21.55
CA ALA A 557 -60.37 -36.45 21.02
C ALA A 557 -60.67 -34.95 21.20
N VAL A 558 -59.63 -34.10 21.22
CA VAL A 558 -59.80 -32.64 21.13
C VAL A 558 -60.04 -32.28 19.67
N ALA A 559 -61.28 -31.94 19.31
CA ALA A 559 -61.62 -31.50 17.96
C ALA A 559 -61.33 -30.01 17.80
N PRO A 560 -60.71 -29.57 16.69
CA PRO A 560 -60.56 -28.15 16.38
C PRO A 560 -61.92 -27.50 16.08
N ASP A 561 -62.04 -26.21 16.38
CA ASP A 561 -63.19 -25.40 15.97
C ASP A 561 -63.13 -25.02 14.48
N SER A 562 -64.10 -24.22 14.00
CA SER A 562 -64.16 -23.76 12.61
C SER A 562 -62.96 -22.91 12.18
N ASN A 563 -62.17 -22.38 13.12
CA ASN A 563 -60.96 -21.60 12.90
C ASN A 563 -59.68 -22.41 13.14
N GLN A 564 -59.79 -23.75 13.27
CA GLN A 564 -58.69 -24.66 13.59
C GLN A 564 -58.07 -24.47 14.99
N LYS A 565 -58.77 -23.81 15.90
CA LYS A 565 -58.32 -23.61 17.28
C LYS A 565 -58.71 -24.81 18.15
N LEU A 566 -57.76 -25.29 18.95
CA LEU A 566 -57.93 -26.33 19.97
C LEU A 566 -58.05 -25.66 21.34
N SER A 567 -59.01 -26.12 22.14
CA SER A 567 -59.20 -25.65 23.51
C SER A 567 -59.28 -26.84 24.48
N PHE A 568 -58.44 -26.86 25.50
CA PHE A 568 -58.39 -27.93 26.49
C PHE A 568 -57.75 -27.46 27.80
N THR A 569 -57.83 -28.28 28.86
CA THR A 569 -57.22 -27.97 30.18
C THR A 569 -56.15 -28.99 30.53
N ILE A 570 -54.96 -28.53 30.93
CA ILE A 570 -53.88 -29.38 31.42
C ILE A 570 -54.11 -29.72 32.90
N GLY A 571 -53.85 -30.98 33.27
CA GLY A 571 -54.05 -31.50 34.63
C GLY A 571 -55.52 -31.60 35.04
N THR A 572 -55.79 -31.38 36.32
CA THR A 572 -57.14 -31.28 36.92
C THR A 572 -57.57 -29.83 37.17
N GLY A 573 -56.90 -28.86 36.55
CA GLY A 573 -57.06 -27.43 36.84
C GLY A 573 -56.19 -26.91 37.99
N ALA A 574 -55.06 -27.58 38.28
CA ALA A 574 -54.07 -27.10 39.25
C ALA A 574 -53.25 -25.93 38.69
N ALA A 575 -52.68 -25.12 39.60
CA ALA A 575 -51.73 -24.07 39.22
C ALA A 575 -50.51 -24.69 38.52
N ILE A 576 -50.34 -24.36 37.24
CA ILE A 576 -49.20 -24.75 36.42
C ILE A 576 -48.09 -23.73 36.65
N GLN A 577 -46.87 -24.22 36.86
CA GLN A 577 -45.72 -23.34 36.98
C GLN A 577 -45.47 -22.64 35.63
N PRO A 578 -45.36 -21.31 35.58
CA PRO A 578 -44.95 -20.64 34.35
C PRO A 578 -43.59 -21.14 33.82
N ASN A 579 -43.46 -21.21 32.50
CA ASN A 579 -42.28 -21.65 31.74
C ASN A 579 -41.93 -23.14 31.97
N SER A 580 -42.93 -24.01 32.15
CA SER A 580 -42.74 -25.43 32.44
C SER A 580 -43.55 -26.38 31.56
N VAL A 581 -44.17 -25.90 30.47
CA VAL A 581 -45.08 -26.67 29.62
C VAL A 581 -44.53 -26.79 28.20
N GLU A 582 -44.40 -28.03 27.73
CA GLU A 582 -44.24 -28.38 26.32
C GLU A 582 -45.51 -29.10 25.84
N LEU A 583 -46.01 -28.73 24.67
CA LEU A 583 -47.09 -29.42 23.98
C LEU A 583 -46.58 -30.00 22.66
N SER A 584 -46.89 -31.26 22.42
CA SER A 584 -46.68 -31.94 21.14
C SER A 584 -48.04 -32.23 20.51
N ILE A 585 -48.36 -31.52 19.42
CA ILE A 585 -49.70 -31.53 18.80
C ILE A 585 -49.59 -32.09 17.37
N PRO A 586 -50.30 -33.18 17.04
CA PRO A 586 -50.30 -33.71 15.67
C PRO A 586 -51.04 -32.74 14.74
N VAL A 587 -50.46 -32.50 13.56
CA VAL A 587 -51.01 -31.65 12.50
C VAL A 587 -50.89 -32.32 11.14
N SER A 588 -51.82 -32.03 10.24
CA SER A 588 -51.81 -32.50 8.86
C SER A 588 -52.14 -31.37 7.88
N ASP A 589 -51.74 -31.51 6.62
CA ASP A 589 -52.23 -30.63 5.55
C ASP A 589 -53.71 -30.89 5.20
N GLN A 590 -54.31 -30.01 4.38
CA GLN A 590 -55.73 -30.10 3.98
C GLN A 590 -56.09 -31.41 3.28
N LEU A 591 -55.10 -32.07 2.65
CA LEU A 591 -55.30 -33.33 1.92
C LEU A 591 -54.94 -34.57 2.77
N GLY A 592 -54.47 -34.39 4.00
CA GLY A 592 -54.04 -35.47 4.90
C GLY A 592 -52.81 -36.24 4.43
N GLN A 593 -52.07 -35.71 3.45
CA GLN A 593 -50.93 -36.39 2.83
C GLN A 593 -49.62 -36.13 3.57
N ASN A 594 -49.51 -34.98 4.23
CA ASN A 594 -48.36 -34.62 5.04
C ASN A 594 -48.76 -34.53 6.51
N ASN A 595 -48.19 -35.40 7.34
CA ASN A 595 -48.42 -35.44 8.78
C ASN A 595 -47.15 -34.99 9.52
N GLY A 596 -47.32 -34.26 10.61
CA GLY A 596 -46.23 -33.85 11.48
C GLY A 596 -46.70 -33.57 12.91
N THR A 597 -45.75 -33.24 13.77
CA THR A 597 -46.03 -32.86 15.16
C THR A 597 -45.54 -31.43 15.38
N ALA A 598 -46.46 -30.50 15.59
CA ALA A 598 -46.15 -29.15 16.02
C ALA A 598 -45.77 -29.18 17.51
N LYS A 599 -44.54 -28.73 17.82
CA LYS A 599 -44.10 -28.53 19.20
C LYS A 599 -44.22 -27.06 19.56
N VAL A 600 -44.90 -26.77 20.67
CA VAL A 600 -44.99 -25.42 21.23
C VAL A 600 -44.63 -25.45 22.70
N PHE A 601 -43.98 -24.38 23.15
CA PHE A 601 -43.49 -24.20 24.51
C PHE A 601 -44.15 -22.96 25.12
N ASP A 602 -44.39 -22.97 26.42
CA ASP A 602 -44.95 -21.79 27.06
C ASP A 602 -43.90 -20.71 27.33
N VAL A 603 -44.23 -19.47 26.99
CA VAL A 603 -43.43 -18.27 27.25
C VAL A 603 -44.28 -17.33 28.10
N PRO A 604 -44.02 -17.21 29.41
CA PRO A 604 -44.85 -16.42 30.31
C PRO A 604 -44.86 -14.93 29.96
N ILE A 605 -46.05 -14.33 29.88
CA ILE A 605 -46.20 -12.87 29.83
C ILE A 605 -46.15 -12.32 31.26
N ASN A 606 -46.84 -13.00 32.18
CA ASN A 606 -46.85 -12.71 33.61
C ASN A 606 -47.05 -14.02 34.41
N SER A 607 -47.32 -13.91 35.71
CA SER A 607 -47.51 -15.08 36.59
C SER A 607 -48.80 -15.87 36.33
N THR A 608 -49.75 -15.34 35.57
CA THR A 608 -51.08 -15.92 35.34
C THR A 608 -51.32 -16.36 33.90
N ILE A 609 -50.65 -15.73 32.91
CA ILE A 609 -50.86 -15.98 31.48
C ILE A 609 -49.51 -16.10 30.76
N GLY A 610 -49.43 -17.05 29.83
CA GLY A 610 -48.32 -17.21 28.90
C GLY A 610 -48.77 -17.38 27.46
N ASN A 611 -47.86 -17.13 26.53
CA ASN A 611 -48.00 -17.48 25.11
C ASN A 611 -47.50 -18.90 24.87
N LEU A 612 -48.07 -19.60 23.91
CA LEU A 612 -47.51 -20.85 23.38
C LEU A 612 -46.78 -20.53 22.08
N VAL A 613 -45.48 -20.77 22.07
CA VAL A 613 -44.56 -20.32 21.02
C VAL A 613 -43.90 -21.53 20.36
N SER A 614 -43.80 -21.52 19.04
CA SER A 614 -43.08 -22.55 18.28
C SER A 614 -41.56 -22.42 18.45
N SER A 615 -40.81 -23.43 17.98
CA SER A 615 -39.34 -23.34 17.91
C SER A 615 -38.82 -22.22 16.99
N THR A 616 -39.65 -21.70 16.10
CA THR A 616 -39.34 -20.55 15.21
C THR A 616 -39.68 -19.20 15.85
N GLY A 617 -40.27 -19.17 17.04
CA GLY A 617 -40.64 -17.94 17.74
C GLY A 617 -42.07 -17.43 17.43
N ASP A 618 -42.86 -18.18 16.67
CA ASP A 618 -44.23 -17.79 16.32
C ASP A 618 -45.19 -18.09 17.45
N ILE A 619 -46.01 -17.10 17.85
CA ILE A 619 -47.05 -17.29 18.87
C ILE A 619 -48.23 -18.03 18.23
N GLN A 620 -48.52 -19.23 18.73
CA GLN A 620 -49.59 -20.11 18.22
C GLN A 620 -50.75 -20.27 19.20
N GLY A 621 -50.63 -19.76 20.42
CA GLY A 621 -51.69 -19.89 21.43
C GLY A 621 -51.39 -19.19 22.73
N THR A 622 -52.23 -19.45 23.73
CA THR A 622 -52.12 -18.93 25.09
C THR A 622 -52.43 -20.02 26.12
N ILE A 623 -51.84 -19.88 27.30
CA ILE A 623 -52.10 -20.73 28.47
C ILE A 623 -52.39 -19.86 29.70
N ASN A 624 -53.39 -20.25 30.48
CA ASN A 624 -53.67 -19.68 31.79
C ASN A 624 -53.12 -20.60 32.88
N TYR A 625 -52.13 -20.10 33.63
CA TYR A 625 -51.42 -20.89 34.63
C TYR A 625 -52.26 -21.26 35.84
N ASN A 626 -53.26 -20.44 36.23
CA ASN A 626 -54.10 -20.71 37.40
C ASN A 626 -55.13 -21.82 37.14
N THR A 627 -55.64 -21.88 35.92
CA THR A 627 -56.72 -22.81 35.54
C THR A 627 -56.23 -23.98 34.69
N GLY A 628 -55.02 -23.88 34.14
CA GLY A 628 -54.48 -24.82 33.15
C GLY A 628 -55.18 -24.76 31.79
N ALA A 629 -56.04 -23.75 31.53
CA ALA A 629 -56.75 -23.60 30.27
C ALA A 629 -55.78 -23.20 29.15
N VAL A 630 -55.84 -23.93 28.03
CA VAL A 630 -55.03 -23.74 26.84
C VAL A 630 -55.94 -23.47 25.65
N GLU A 631 -55.55 -22.48 24.87
CA GLU A 631 -56.13 -22.16 23.57
C GLU A 631 -55.00 -22.08 22.54
N VAL A 632 -54.98 -22.95 21.53
CA VAL A 632 -53.86 -23.05 20.58
C VAL A 632 -54.34 -23.36 19.16
N THR A 633 -53.77 -22.68 18.18
CA THR A 633 -53.95 -22.92 16.74
C THR A 633 -52.61 -23.40 16.19
N PRO A 634 -52.32 -24.71 16.23
CA PRO A 634 -51.00 -25.24 15.94
C PRO A 634 -50.69 -25.13 14.44
N ILE A 635 -49.52 -24.59 14.11
CA ILE A 635 -49.03 -24.47 12.72
C ILE A 635 -47.64 -25.08 12.66
N LEU A 636 -47.42 -25.97 11.68
CA LEU A 636 -46.10 -26.51 11.37
C LEU A 636 -45.72 -26.13 9.95
N THR A 637 -44.66 -25.34 9.80
CA THR A 637 -44.08 -25.03 8.49
C THR A 637 -42.80 -25.85 8.33
N SER A 638 -42.74 -26.73 7.34
CA SER A 638 -41.54 -27.48 6.99
C SER A 638 -41.12 -27.19 5.54
N LYS A 639 -39.81 -27.16 5.28
CA LYS A 639 -39.26 -27.06 3.91
C LYS A 639 -38.68 -28.41 3.52
N GLN A 640 -39.19 -28.99 2.45
CA GLN A 640 -38.65 -30.22 1.87
C GLN A 640 -37.95 -29.89 0.56
N PHE A 641 -36.66 -30.18 0.46
CA PHE A 641 -35.92 -30.05 -0.80
C PHE A 641 -36.15 -31.30 -1.65
N LYS A 642 -36.68 -31.12 -2.86
CA LYS A 642 -36.81 -32.17 -3.86
C LYS A 642 -35.72 -31.97 -4.92
N GLN A 643 -34.78 -32.91 -5.03
CA GLN A 643 -33.82 -32.89 -6.13
C GLN A 643 -34.53 -33.21 -7.44
N VAL A 644 -34.43 -32.30 -8.40
CA VAL A 644 -34.88 -32.50 -9.78
C VAL A 644 -33.64 -32.48 -10.66
N TYR A 645 -33.29 -33.64 -11.22
CA TYR A 645 -32.15 -33.77 -12.13
C TYR A 645 -32.59 -33.39 -13.54
N THR A 646 -31.92 -32.40 -14.13
CA THR A 646 -32.10 -32.04 -15.53
C THR A 646 -30.80 -32.34 -16.28
N PRO A 647 -30.75 -33.40 -17.11
CA PRO A 647 -29.54 -33.71 -17.87
C PRO A 647 -29.30 -32.61 -18.90
N THR A 648 -28.08 -32.04 -18.89
CA THR A 648 -27.66 -31.03 -19.87
C THR A 648 -26.36 -31.52 -20.54
N THR A 649 -26.40 -31.70 -21.86
CA THR A 649 -25.22 -32.09 -22.65
C THR A 649 -24.44 -30.84 -23.02
N VAL A 650 -23.19 -30.75 -22.57
CA VAL A 650 -22.28 -29.64 -22.86
C VAL A 650 -21.10 -30.24 -23.63
N TYR A 651 -20.83 -29.71 -24.83
CA TYR A 651 -19.78 -30.10 -25.80
C TYR A 651 -20.15 -31.14 -26.86
N ALA A 652 -20.32 -30.64 -28.10
CA ALA A 652 -19.93 -31.34 -29.32
C ALA A 652 -18.64 -30.65 -29.82
N SER A 653 -17.56 -31.42 -30.03
CA SER A 653 -16.32 -30.92 -30.61
C SER A 653 -16.52 -30.50 -32.07
N ALA A 654 -16.02 -29.33 -32.44
CA ALA A 654 -15.72 -28.98 -33.83
C ALA A 654 -14.21 -28.82 -33.97
#